data_AF-A0A1F3BMZ7-F1
#
_entry.id   AF-A0A1F3BMZ7-F1
#
_cell.length_a   1.000
_cell.length_b   1.000
_cell.length_c   1.000
_cell.angle_alpha   90.00
_cell.angle_beta   90.00
_cell.angle_gamma   90.00
#
_symmetry.space_group_name_H-M   'P 1'
#
loop_
_entity.id
_entity.type
_entity.pdbx_description
1 polymer ?
#
loop_
_entity_poly.entity_id
_entity_poly.type
_entity_poly.pdbx_seq_one_letter_code
_entity_poly.pdbx_strand_id
1 'polypeptide(L)'
;MARAALACAALLVAVAASAAAKTDVKKAGRKESGGAMNVTVTMLDAVKPGLIKTPHSDDHDEIEPIPFALWARNGPRAVLAYHWQNLRTRNELLDEFLPLSGGGQGAFPLRFHAKAPRNLTRNEDLNLIRTSRIVMADVDGDGVEELVLPRDQGGVEVWSPKKKVFDYPHPTSHPERVLYYADGWTRAALPGRDELFLQMMRNEFVHLEPGQLARMGAGEEQALLRIGKGGVSRIFLKGLAPDLKDLRAVMPLNRPGSQDVDELVVFSKHRETAFREEMWVSRHRLDGTAIEPPRRMYGDFDLSEDRLEDPVYSPQSDRILATNHKKDRLFFFMPSKPVDWMRAVDLSFLPGTGKVQALGMTHGPRPLAIFRHTPSTDHPNDEFYAVNEDRQFFMRYGGARDPRDGSWEPTGKPVRPGDEWGPGSKPKPFYRAKPPREAFESPGKVYPLTPGGEPDEFVVVHSRERDARPLTHEELLTAGKRFLSLEELAKLEARLPPKLDRRDDNRDRAMDKERKERGFTGEIKTIEDWKKHLPRSYAEVEAHQREGYYLSLEVALLRILDSPDDPDLIQDRHYREPDAYVAWVRSVERPAATSFTVVRQGAEVASFEVPGYCFLGKPSSDLEQGGVSLRMRDGILSAVVVLAQVPGHEEKRFYLVRAVPKDL
;
A
#
# COMPACT_ATOMS: atom_id res chain seq x y z
N MET A 1 -41.62 -62.77 17.97
CA MET A 1 -41.84 -63.47 19.25
C MET A 1 -40.77 -62.96 20.21
N ALA A 2 -41.04 -61.89 20.94
CA ALA A 2 -41.79 -61.84 22.20
C ALA A 2 -40.86 -62.01 23.41
N ARG A 3 -40.66 -60.87 24.11
CA ARG A 3 -40.57 -60.69 25.58
C ARG A 3 -39.36 -61.37 26.26
N ALA A 4 -38.72 -60.88 27.31
CA ALA A 4 -38.88 -59.83 28.33
C ALA A 4 -37.65 -60.05 29.27
N ALA A 5 -37.16 -59.18 30.15
CA ALA A 5 -37.45 -57.84 30.61
C ALA A 5 -36.27 -57.37 31.51
N LEU A 6 -36.12 -56.03 31.58
CA LEU A 6 -35.64 -55.15 32.67
C LEU A 6 -34.37 -55.53 33.46
N ALA A 7 -33.41 -54.62 33.69
CA ALA A 7 -33.63 -53.40 34.47
C ALA A 7 -32.44 -52.41 34.39
N CYS A 8 -32.76 -51.17 34.78
CA CYS A 8 -31.90 -50.00 35.05
C CYS A 8 -31.59 -49.02 33.89
N ALA A 9 -32.66 -48.28 33.53
CA ALA A 9 -32.79 -46.80 33.41
C ALA A 9 -31.61 -45.99 32.82
N ALA A 10 -31.66 -45.43 31.60
CA ALA A 10 -32.47 -44.32 31.05
C ALA A 10 -32.04 -42.92 31.58
N LEU A 11 -31.78 -41.88 30.77
CA LEU A 11 -32.57 -41.38 29.62
C LEU A 11 -31.73 -40.45 28.68
N LEU A 12 -31.76 -40.70 27.36
CA LEU A 12 -31.61 -39.71 26.26
C LEU A 12 -32.97 -38.94 26.13
N VAL A 13 -33.11 -37.72 25.57
CA VAL A 13 -33.05 -37.34 24.14
C VAL A 13 -33.25 -35.81 23.97
N ALA A 14 -32.47 -35.27 23.04
CA ALA A 14 -32.57 -34.14 22.10
C ALA A 14 -33.87 -33.27 21.88
N VAL A 15 -33.60 -31.96 21.66
CA VAL A 15 -34.10 -31.01 20.60
C VAL A 15 -35.39 -30.16 20.79
N ALA A 16 -35.16 -28.82 20.72
CA ALA A 16 -36.01 -27.68 20.27
C ALA A 16 -37.29 -27.31 21.09
N ALA A 17 -37.69 -26.06 21.35
CA ALA A 17 -37.23 -24.70 21.00
C ALA A 17 -37.88 -23.67 21.96
N SER A 18 -37.25 -22.49 22.07
CA SER A 18 -37.78 -21.14 22.34
C SER A 18 -38.74 -20.88 23.52
N ALA A 19 -38.26 -20.10 24.50
CA ALA A 19 -38.72 -18.73 24.80
C ALA A 19 -38.63 -18.38 26.30
N ALA A 20 -38.04 -17.21 26.56
CA ALA A 20 -38.21 -16.35 27.75
C ALA A 20 -37.68 -16.84 29.11
N ALA A 21 -36.51 -16.31 29.52
CA ALA A 21 -36.33 -15.73 30.87
C ALA A 21 -35.03 -14.91 30.99
N LYS A 22 -35.21 -13.58 31.00
CA LYS A 22 -34.60 -12.60 31.90
C LYS A 22 -33.10 -12.72 32.25
N THR A 23 -32.33 -11.85 31.60
CA THR A 23 -31.38 -10.89 32.19
C THR A 23 -30.88 -11.18 33.61
N ASP A 24 -29.62 -11.62 33.70
CA ASP A 24 -28.66 -11.17 34.71
C ASP A 24 -27.29 -11.01 34.06
N VAL A 25 -27.11 -9.88 33.37
CA VAL A 25 -25.79 -9.45 32.88
C VAL A 25 -25.01 -8.92 34.08
N LYS A 26 -24.32 -9.82 34.78
CA LYS A 26 -23.19 -9.41 35.62
C LYS A 26 -22.19 -8.70 34.71
N LYS A 27 -22.03 -7.40 34.90
CA LYS A 27 -20.94 -6.60 34.34
C LYS A 27 -19.61 -7.28 34.67
N ALA A 28 -19.09 -8.08 33.74
CA ALA A 28 -17.69 -8.41 33.70
C ALA A 28 -16.95 -7.10 33.43
N GLY A 29 -16.30 -6.55 34.46
CA GLY A 29 -15.33 -5.49 34.28
C GLY A 29 -14.26 -6.00 33.32
N ARG A 30 -14.20 -5.43 32.12
CA ARG A 30 -13.15 -5.66 31.13
C ARG A 30 -11.86 -5.15 31.77
N LYS A 31 -11.06 -6.06 32.36
CA LYS A 31 -9.72 -5.75 32.83
C LYS A 31 -8.91 -5.25 31.63
N GLU A 32 -8.25 -4.12 31.82
CA GLU A 32 -7.56 -3.38 30.76
C GLU A 32 -6.40 -4.21 30.19
N SER A 33 -6.57 -4.68 28.96
CA SER A 33 -5.61 -5.46 28.19
C SER A 33 -4.53 -4.56 27.56
N GLY A 34 -3.94 -3.67 28.37
CA GLY A 34 -2.69 -2.95 28.05
C GLY A 34 -1.45 -3.77 28.44
N GLY A 35 -1.61 -5.10 28.56
CA GLY A 35 -0.58 -6.01 28.99
C GLY A 35 0.53 -6.09 27.96
N ALA A 36 1.78 -6.10 28.44
CA ALA A 36 2.94 -6.40 27.61
C ALA A 36 2.67 -7.63 26.72
N MET A 37 3.02 -7.56 25.45
CA MET A 37 2.87 -8.70 24.54
C MET A 37 4.07 -9.65 24.65
N ASN A 38 3.84 -10.94 24.50
CA ASN A 38 4.87 -11.92 24.20
C ASN A 38 5.12 -11.89 22.70
N VAL A 39 6.32 -11.49 22.30
CA VAL A 39 6.73 -11.42 20.89
C VAL A 39 7.62 -12.62 20.58
N THR A 40 7.23 -13.37 19.56
CA THR A 40 8.04 -14.45 19.00
C THR A 40 8.44 -14.09 17.58
N VAL A 41 9.74 -14.10 17.30
CA VAL A 41 10.31 -13.93 15.96
C VAL A 41 10.86 -15.29 15.52
N THR A 42 10.33 -15.82 14.42
CA THR A 42 10.73 -17.12 13.86
C THR A 42 11.26 -16.90 12.46
N MET A 43 12.52 -17.28 12.21
CA MET A 43 13.05 -17.34 10.85
C MET A 43 12.36 -18.50 10.12
N LEU A 44 11.76 -18.21 8.97
CA LEU A 44 11.02 -19.17 8.15
C LEU A 44 11.96 -19.86 7.15
N ASP A 45 12.55 -19.06 6.27
CA ASP A 45 13.47 -19.51 5.23
C ASP A 45 14.33 -18.34 4.71
N ALA A 46 15.24 -18.64 3.80
CA ALA A 46 16.04 -17.67 3.06
C ALA A 46 15.90 -17.92 1.54
N VAL A 47 15.60 -16.87 0.77
CA VAL A 47 15.38 -16.97 -0.68
C VAL A 47 16.35 -16.03 -1.40
N LYS A 48 17.07 -16.56 -2.39
CA LYS A 48 17.89 -15.75 -3.29
C LYS A 48 16.98 -14.91 -4.21
N PRO A 49 17.27 -13.62 -4.42
CA PRO A 49 16.55 -12.83 -5.40
C PRO A 49 16.61 -13.39 -6.82
N GLY A 50 15.61 -13.04 -7.61
CA GLY A 50 15.51 -13.45 -9.00
C GLY A 50 16.26 -12.48 -9.91
N LEU A 51 16.86 -12.97 -10.99
CA LEU A 51 17.55 -12.12 -11.97
C LEU A 51 16.78 -12.05 -13.28
N ILE A 52 16.55 -10.84 -13.78
CA ILE A 52 15.91 -10.58 -15.08
C ILE A 52 16.78 -9.69 -15.92
N LYS A 53 17.23 -10.22 -17.07
CA LYS A 53 17.99 -9.43 -18.05
C LYS A 53 17.09 -9.04 -19.21
N THR A 54 16.75 -7.76 -19.33
CA THR A 54 15.96 -7.29 -20.48
C THR A 54 16.78 -7.39 -21.79
N PRO A 55 16.14 -7.56 -22.96
CA PRO A 55 16.87 -7.72 -24.22
C PRO A 55 17.64 -6.48 -24.71
N HIS A 56 17.41 -5.32 -24.08
CA HIS A 56 17.93 -4.02 -24.55
C HIS A 56 18.73 -3.25 -23.50
N SER A 57 18.94 -3.82 -22.31
CA SER A 57 19.86 -3.31 -21.30
C SER A 57 20.93 -4.36 -21.01
N ASP A 58 22.18 -3.90 -20.83
CA ASP A 58 23.19 -4.71 -20.14
C ASP A 58 22.79 -4.92 -18.67
N ASP A 59 21.89 -4.06 -18.16
CA ASP A 59 21.36 -4.07 -16.79
C ASP A 59 20.52 -5.32 -16.51
N HIS A 60 20.78 -5.90 -15.34
CA HIS A 60 20.00 -6.94 -14.72
C HIS A 60 19.05 -6.29 -13.72
N ASP A 61 17.74 -6.47 -13.90
CA ASP A 61 16.77 -6.14 -12.87
C ASP A 61 16.71 -7.33 -11.90
N GLU A 62 17.19 -7.11 -10.68
CA GLU A 62 17.01 -8.03 -9.57
C GLU A 62 15.58 -7.87 -9.05
N ILE A 63 14.80 -8.95 -9.07
CA ILE A 63 13.46 -8.96 -8.51
C ILE A 63 13.53 -9.52 -7.10
N GLU A 64 13.28 -8.62 -6.17
CA GLU A 64 13.21 -8.92 -4.76
C GLU A 64 12.06 -9.89 -4.45
N PRO A 65 12.32 -11.01 -3.75
CA PRO A 65 11.29 -11.93 -3.32
C PRO A 65 10.26 -11.23 -2.43
N ILE A 66 8.98 -11.30 -2.79
CA ILE A 66 7.91 -10.57 -2.07
C ILE A 66 7.18 -11.53 -1.12
N PRO A 67 7.06 -11.23 0.19
CA PRO A 67 6.37 -12.10 1.13
C PRO A 67 4.85 -11.96 1.05
N PHE A 68 4.17 -13.11 1.10
CA PHE A 68 2.71 -13.18 1.22
C PHE A 68 2.32 -14.22 2.26
N ALA A 69 1.16 -14.02 2.89
CA ALA A 69 0.60 -14.97 3.84
C ALA A 69 -0.88 -15.20 3.52
N LEU A 70 -1.25 -16.47 3.33
CA LEU A 70 -2.64 -16.88 3.26
C LEU A 70 -3.15 -16.98 4.68
N TRP A 71 -3.89 -15.97 5.12
CA TRP A 71 -4.26 -15.83 6.52
C TRP A 71 -5.51 -16.63 6.87
N ALA A 72 -5.43 -17.40 7.95
CA ALA A 72 -6.60 -17.95 8.64
C ALA A 72 -6.94 -17.13 9.89
N ARG A 73 -8.04 -17.50 10.57
CA ARG A 73 -8.48 -16.85 11.81
C ARG A 73 -7.39 -16.72 12.88
N ASN A 74 -6.56 -17.74 13.07
CA ASN A 74 -5.61 -17.80 14.19
C ASN A 74 -4.14 -17.55 13.78
N GLY A 75 -3.90 -17.00 12.58
CA GLY A 75 -2.56 -16.76 12.05
C GLY A 75 -2.40 -17.22 10.61
N PRO A 76 -1.17 -17.25 10.09
CA PRO A 76 -0.93 -17.61 8.71
C PRO A 76 -1.17 -19.11 8.52
N ARG A 77 -1.96 -19.48 7.52
CA ARG A 77 -2.17 -20.86 7.10
C ARG A 77 -1.05 -21.35 6.18
N ALA A 78 -0.56 -20.45 5.34
CA ALA A 78 0.61 -20.62 4.51
C ALA A 78 1.35 -19.29 4.40
N VAL A 79 2.67 -19.35 4.29
CA VAL A 79 3.54 -18.22 4.02
C VAL A 79 4.33 -18.53 2.77
N LEU A 80 4.33 -17.59 1.82
CA LEU A 80 4.86 -17.75 0.48
C LEU A 80 5.83 -16.61 0.15
N ALA A 81 6.85 -16.89 -0.67
CA ALA A 81 7.61 -15.87 -1.38
C ALA A 81 7.19 -15.90 -2.85
N TYR A 82 6.69 -14.79 -3.37
CA TYR A 82 6.60 -14.60 -4.81
C TYR A 82 7.97 -14.29 -5.36
N HIS A 83 8.30 -14.94 -6.46
CA HIS A 83 9.60 -14.88 -7.07
C HIS A 83 9.47 -15.03 -8.59
N TRP A 84 10.28 -14.27 -9.33
CA TRP A 84 10.28 -14.31 -10.78
C TRP A 84 11.72 -14.46 -11.29
N GLN A 85 11.98 -15.44 -12.16
CA GLN A 85 13.31 -15.74 -12.68
C GLN A 85 13.32 -15.91 -14.21
N ASN A 86 14.41 -15.47 -14.84
CA ASN A 86 14.73 -15.78 -16.24
C ASN A 86 15.93 -16.73 -16.34
N LEU A 87 15.68 -18.01 -16.60
CA LEU A 87 16.72 -19.03 -16.75
C LEU A 87 17.18 -19.13 -18.21
N ARG A 88 18.05 -18.21 -18.63
CA ARG A 88 18.59 -18.17 -20.01
C ARG A 88 19.27 -19.47 -20.46
N THR A 89 20.01 -20.14 -19.58
CA THR A 89 20.69 -21.41 -19.90
C THR A 89 19.72 -22.52 -20.32
N ARG A 90 18.45 -22.39 -19.92
CA ARG A 90 17.37 -23.33 -20.25
C ARG A 90 16.36 -22.74 -21.23
N ASN A 91 16.47 -21.44 -21.56
CA ASN A 91 15.42 -20.65 -22.22
C ASN A 91 14.08 -20.83 -21.49
N GLU A 92 14.04 -20.53 -20.19
CA GLU A 92 12.83 -20.69 -19.38
C GLU A 92 12.54 -19.40 -18.61
N LEU A 93 11.26 -19.06 -18.51
CA LEU A 93 10.74 -18.04 -17.60
C LEU A 93 9.96 -18.72 -16.49
N LEU A 94 10.18 -18.29 -15.27
CA LEU A 94 9.61 -18.88 -14.06
C LEU A 94 8.94 -17.82 -13.22
N ASP A 95 7.62 -17.89 -13.10
CA ASP A 95 6.82 -17.15 -12.11
C ASP A 95 6.44 -18.17 -11.02
N GLU A 96 6.94 -17.98 -9.80
CA GLU A 96 6.83 -18.98 -8.75
C GLU A 96 6.45 -18.43 -7.37
N PHE A 97 5.69 -19.23 -6.63
CA PHE A 97 5.33 -18.98 -5.23
C PHE A 97 5.97 -20.08 -4.39
N LEU A 98 7.10 -19.73 -3.78
CA LEU A 98 7.90 -20.61 -2.95
C LEU A 98 7.26 -20.73 -1.56
N PRO A 99 7.01 -21.95 -1.05
CA PRO A 99 6.50 -22.13 0.30
C PRO A 99 7.59 -21.86 1.33
N LEU A 100 7.33 -20.96 2.26
CA LEU A 100 8.24 -20.66 3.38
C LEU A 100 7.77 -21.33 4.67
N SER A 101 6.46 -21.48 4.84
CA SER A 101 5.86 -22.15 6.01
C SER A 101 4.38 -22.51 5.75
N GLY A 102 3.85 -23.49 6.46
CA GLY A 102 2.46 -23.95 6.31
C GLY A 102 2.19 -24.70 4.99
N GLY A 103 0.93 -24.86 4.60
CA GLY A 103 0.56 -25.50 3.31
C GLY A 103 0.18 -27.00 3.33
N GLY A 104 0.24 -27.67 4.48
CA GLY A 104 -0.10 -29.10 4.58
C GLY A 104 0.89 -30.04 3.86
N GLN A 105 0.78 -31.35 4.10
CA GLN A 105 1.55 -32.32 3.33
C GLN A 105 1.02 -32.36 1.88
N GLY A 106 1.72 -31.71 0.95
CA GLY A 106 1.63 -32.02 -0.48
C GLY A 106 1.20 -30.93 -1.47
N ALA A 107 0.91 -29.68 -1.09
CA ALA A 107 0.65 -28.65 -2.11
C ALA A 107 0.94 -27.22 -1.63
N PHE A 108 2.14 -26.72 -1.97
CA PHE A 108 2.31 -25.35 -2.48
C PHE A 108 3.71 -25.22 -3.09
N PRO A 109 3.91 -25.66 -4.34
CA PRO A 109 4.68 -24.80 -5.23
C PRO A 109 3.82 -24.46 -6.44
N LEU A 110 3.21 -23.27 -6.44
CA LEU A 110 2.65 -22.72 -7.66
C LEU A 110 3.83 -22.26 -8.49
N ARG A 111 4.15 -23.01 -9.53
CA ARG A 111 5.23 -22.69 -10.46
C ARG A 111 4.64 -22.63 -11.85
N PHE A 112 4.61 -21.43 -12.40
CA PHE A 112 4.28 -21.19 -13.79
C PHE A 112 5.57 -21.21 -14.58
N HIS A 113 5.64 -22.16 -15.50
CA HIS A 113 6.79 -22.36 -16.36
C HIS A 113 6.38 -22.06 -17.79
N ALA A 114 7.11 -21.17 -18.44
CA ALA A 114 7.06 -21.02 -19.88
C ALA A 114 8.44 -21.26 -20.46
N LYS A 115 8.49 -22.03 -21.56
CA LYS A 115 9.67 -22.04 -22.42
C LYS A 115 9.74 -20.68 -23.10
N ALA A 116 10.79 -19.93 -22.80
CA ALA A 116 11.13 -18.76 -23.57
C ALA A 116 11.51 -19.21 -24.99
N PRO A 117 11.01 -18.54 -26.04
CA PRO A 117 11.53 -18.76 -27.38
C PRO A 117 13.04 -18.51 -27.39
N ARG A 118 13.81 -19.32 -28.13
CA ARG A 118 15.29 -19.22 -28.21
C ARG A 118 15.79 -17.83 -28.62
N ASN A 119 14.91 -17.00 -29.18
CA ASN A 119 15.15 -15.62 -29.54
C ASN A 119 14.18 -14.73 -28.73
N LEU A 120 14.45 -14.54 -27.43
CA LEU A 120 13.84 -13.48 -26.61
C LEU A 120 14.29 -12.11 -27.14
N THR A 121 13.79 -11.70 -28.30
CA THR A 121 14.06 -10.39 -28.89
C THR A 121 12.95 -9.38 -28.58
N ARG A 122 11.87 -9.79 -27.91
CA ARG A 122 10.71 -8.94 -27.62
C ARG A 122 10.22 -9.15 -26.19
N ASN A 123 9.88 -8.05 -25.51
CA ASN A 123 9.28 -8.07 -24.17
C ASN A 123 7.93 -8.80 -24.13
N GLU A 124 7.30 -9.05 -25.28
CA GLU A 124 6.00 -9.68 -25.48
C GLU A 124 5.88 -11.10 -24.85
N ASP A 125 6.95 -11.91 -24.89
CA ASP A 125 6.94 -13.28 -24.34
C ASP A 125 7.00 -13.35 -22.80
N LEU A 126 7.54 -12.30 -22.15
CA LEU A 126 7.68 -12.23 -20.69
C LEU A 126 6.33 -12.17 -19.98
N ASN A 127 5.34 -11.61 -20.66
CA ASN A 127 4.04 -11.35 -20.08
C ASN A 127 3.10 -12.56 -20.17
N LEU A 128 3.53 -13.65 -20.81
CA LEU A 128 2.74 -14.87 -20.95
C LEU A 128 2.36 -15.54 -19.64
N ILE A 129 3.17 -15.35 -18.61
CA ILE A 129 3.01 -16.03 -17.32
C ILE A 129 2.99 -15.09 -16.12
N ARG A 130 3.38 -13.82 -16.31
CA ARG A 130 3.55 -12.89 -15.22
C ARG A 130 2.20 -12.51 -14.62
N THR A 131 2.14 -12.55 -13.30
CA THR A 131 1.02 -11.97 -12.55
C THR A 131 1.16 -10.44 -12.49
N SER A 132 0.10 -9.69 -12.83
CA SER A 132 0.12 -8.22 -12.80
C SER A 132 -0.02 -7.66 -11.37
N ARG A 133 -0.63 -8.44 -10.47
CA ARG A 133 -0.88 -8.07 -9.07
C ARG A 133 -1.13 -9.31 -8.21
N ILE A 134 -0.80 -9.27 -6.92
CA ILE A 134 -1.11 -10.37 -6.00
C ILE A 134 -2.09 -9.85 -4.95
N VAL A 135 -3.27 -10.47 -4.85
CA VAL A 135 -4.31 -10.09 -3.88
C VAL A 135 -4.64 -11.28 -2.98
N MET A 136 -4.84 -11.03 -1.69
CA MET A 136 -5.25 -12.03 -0.70
C MET A 136 -6.65 -11.70 -0.18
N ALA A 137 -7.56 -12.66 -0.25
CA ALA A 137 -8.97 -12.50 0.17
C ALA A 137 -9.61 -13.87 0.45
N ASP A 138 -10.51 -13.95 1.42
CA ASP A 138 -11.31 -15.14 1.80
C ASP A 138 -12.56 -15.20 0.92
N VAL A 139 -12.38 -15.54 -0.36
CA VAL A 139 -13.38 -15.49 -1.42
C VAL A 139 -14.45 -16.57 -1.24
N ASP A 140 -14.08 -17.78 -0.82
CA ASP A 140 -15.04 -18.88 -0.64
C ASP A 140 -15.77 -18.85 0.72
N GLY A 141 -15.22 -18.13 1.70
CA GLY A 141 -15.78 -17.92 3.02
C GLY A 141 -15.47 -19.04 4.03
N ASP A 142 -14.42 -19.83 3.79
CA ASP A 142 -13.98 -20.88 4.71
C ASP A 142 -13.15 -20.33 5.90
N GLY A 143 -12.87 -19.02 5.90
CA GLY A 143 -12.10 -18.35 6.94
C GLY A 143 -10.59 -18.37 6.70
N VAL A 144 -10.15 -18.84 5.53
CA VAL A 144 -8.77 -18.84 5.04
C VAL A 144 -8.70 -18.07 3.74
N GLU A 145 -7.82 -17.08 3.67
CA GLU A 145 -7.65 -16.31 2.45
C GLU A 145 -7.05 -17.15 1.31
N GLU A 146 -7.57 -16.95 0.11
CA GLU A 146 -7.02 -17.42 -1.15
C GLU A 146 -6.10 -16.39 -1.79
N LEU A 147 -5.21 -16.91 -2.64
CA LEU A 147 -4.34 -16.15 -3.52
C LEU A 147 -5.06 -15.85 -4.83
N VAL A 148 -5.29 -14.57 -5.13
CA VAL A 148 -5.91 -14.10 -6.37
C VAL A 148 -4.82 -13.51 -7.28
N LEU A 149 -4.70 -14.08 -8.48
CA LEU A 149 -3.63 -13.82 -9.45
C LEU A 149 -4.23 -13.33 -10.79
N PRO A 150 -4.41 -12.02 -10.97
CA PRO A 150 -4.61 -11.40 -12.27
C PRO A 150 -3.38 -11.59 -13.16
N ARG A 151 -3.57 -12.08 -14.38
CA ARG A 151 -2.47 -12.33 -15.31
C ARG A 151 -2.26 -11.14 -16.24
N ASP A 152 -1.00 -10.96 -16.65
CA ASP A 152 -0.60 -9.93 -17.60
C ASP A 152 -1.23 -10.11 -19.00
N GLN A 153 -1.88 -11.24 -19.28
CA GLN A 153 -2.57 -11.51 -20.55
C GLN A 153 -4.08 -11.36 -20.45
N GLY A 154 -4.55 -10.78 -19.36
CA GLY A 154 -5.94 -10.83 -18.95
C GLY A 154 -6.24 -12.17 -18.28
N GLY A 155 -7.43 -12.38 -17.75
CA GLY A 155 -7.70 -13.58 -16.96
C GLY A 155 -7.30 -13.46 -15.49
N VAL A 156 -7.88 -14.33 -14.66
CA VAL A 156 -7.71 -14.32 -13.20
C VAL A 156 -7.74 -15.75 -12.69
N GLU A 157 -6.75 -16.12 -11.89
CA GLU A 157 -6.76 -17.38 -11.16
C GLU A 157 -6.96 -17.13 -9.66
N VAL A 158 -7.69 -18.01 -8.99
CA VAL A 158 -7.87 -17.98 -7.53
C VAL A 158 -7.43 -19.31 -6.96
N TRP A 159 -6.52 -19.29 -5.99
CA TRP A 159 -5.88 -20.46 -5.41
C TRP A 159 -6.07 -20.52 -3.90
N SER A 160 -6.70 -21.60 -3.44
CA SER A 160 -6.67 -21.98 -2.03
C SER A 160 -5.31 -22.60 -1.68
N PRO A 161 -4.97 -22.76 -0.39
CA PRO A 161 -3.78 -23.49 0.05
C PRO A 161 -3.62 -24.92 -0.50
N LYS A 162 -4.63 -25.51 -1.15
CA LYS A 162 -4.60 -26.90 -1.62
C LYS A 162 -4.83 -27.08 -3.11
N LYS A 163 -5.49 -26.13 -3.77
CA LYS A 163 -5.94 -26.26 -5.17
C LYS A 163 -6.36 -24.92 -5.77
N LYS A 164 -6.39 -24.87 -7.10
CA LYS A 164 -7.09 -23.81 -7.84
C LYS A 164 -8.59 -23.90 -7.56
N VAL A 165 -9.17 -22.79 -7.12
CA VAL A 165 -10.60 -22.63 -6.81
C VAL A 165 -11.33 -22.12 -8.04
N PHE A 166 -10.81 -21.07 -8.68
CA PHE A 166 -11.39 -20.47 -9.88
C PHE A 166 -10.32 -20.22 -10.95
N ASP A 167 -10.77 -20.27 -12.20
CA ASP A 167 -9.96 -19.98 -13.37
C ASP A 167 -10.83 -19.19 -14.36
N TYR A 168 -10.49 -17.93 -14.54
CA TYR A 168 -11.12 -17.04 -15.51
C TYR A 168 -10.18 -16.90 -16.70
N PRO A 169 -10.58 -17.40 -17.89
CA PRO A 169 -9.68 -17.47 -19.03
C PRO A 169 -9.32 -16.07 -19.55
N HIS A 170 -8.18 -16.01 -20.24
CA HIS A 170 -7.74 -14.84 -20.98
C HIS A 170 -8.83 -14.40 -21.98
N PRO A 171 -9.15 -13.10 -22.08
CA PRO A 171 -10.18 -12.62 -22.99
C PRO A 171 -9.77 -12.80 -24.47
N THR A 172 -8.47 -12.77 -24.77
CA THR A 172 -7.96 -12.77 -26.14
C THR A 172 -7.45 -14.13 -26.61
N SER A 173 -7.72 -14.47 -27.87
CA SER A 173 -7.11 -15.59 -28.58
C SER A 173 -5.65 -15.32 -29.04
N HIS A 174 -5.16 -14.09 -28.89
CA HIS A 174 -3.81 -13.65 -29.26
C HIS A 174 -3.06 -13.00 -28.09
N PRO A 175 -2.85 -13.76 -27.00
CA PRO A 175 -2.31 -13.23 -25.76
C PRO A 175 -0.85 -12.74 -25.91
N GLU A 176 -0.15 -13.12 -26.97
CA GLU A 176 1.20 -12.64 -27.30
C GLU A 176 1.27 -11.17 -27.77
N ARG A 177 0.12 -10.53 -28.05
CA ARG A 177 0.08 -9.16 -28.63
C ARG A 177 -0.54 -8.12 -27.73
N VAL A 178 -1.03 -8.54 -26.57
CA VAL A 178 -1.87 -7.72 -25.70
C VAL A 178 -1.45 -7.94 -24.27
N LEU A 179 -1.14 -6.87 -23.55
CA LEU A 179 -1.03 -6.96 -22.11
C LEU A 179 -2.26 -6.40 -21.46
N TYR A 180 -2.67 -7.02 -20.38
CA TYR A 180 -3.57 -6.46 -19.41
C TYR A 180 -2.80 -6.27 -18.10
N TYR A 181 -3.08 -5.21 -17.38
CA TYR A 181 -2.60 -5.04 -16.02
C TYR A 181 -3.78 -4.67 -15.13
N ALA A 182 -3.71 -5.12 -13.87
CA ALA A 182 -4.67 -4.77 -12.85
C ALA A 182 -4.41 -3.35 -12.33
N ASP A 183 -4.86 -2.32 -13.08
CA ASP A 183 -4.68 -0.90 -12.73
C ASP A 183 -5.31 -0.54 -11.39
N GLY A 184 -6.49 -1.12 -11.10
CA GLY A 184 -7.20 -0.88 -9.85
C GLY A 184 -7.82 -2.15 -9.28
N TRP A 185 -7.93 -2.22 -7.96
CA TRP A 185 -8.73 -3.24 -7.29
C TRP A 185 -9.32 -2.73 -6.00
N THR A 186 -10.41 -3.35 -5.56
CA THR A 186 -11.03 -3.10 -4.27
C THR A 186 -11.54 -4.38 -3.65
N ARG A 187 -11.53 -4.44 -2.32
CA ARG A 187 -12.06 -5.56 -1.51
C ARG A 187 -13.26 -5.09 -0.72
N ALA A 188 -14.37 -5.81 -0.87
CA ALA A 188 -15.51 -5.76 0.04
C ALA A 188 -15.36 -6.89 1.06
N ALA A 189 -15.06 -6.55 2.31
CA ALA A 189 -15.06 -7.52 3.41
C ALA A 189 -16.49 -7.73 3.92
N LEU A 190 -17.11 -8.81 3.47
CA LEU A 190 -18.48 -9.18 3.82
C LEU A 190 -18.49 -10.06 5.10
N PRO A 191 -19.65 -10.24 5.75
CA PRO A 191 -19.78 -11.21 6.84
C PRO A 191 -19.42 -12.62 6.36
N GLY A 192 -18.24 -13.09 6.77
CA GLY A 192 -17.77 -14.46 6.53
C GLY A 192 -17.24 -14.76 5.12
N ARG A 193 -16.99 -13.74 4.28
CA ARG A 193 -16.26 -13.87 3.01
C ARG A 193 -15.82 -12.51 2.49
N ASP A 194 -15.03 -12.50 1.45
CA ASP A 194 -14.65 -11.32 0.68
C ASP A 194 -15.20 -11.38 -0.74
N GLU A 195 -15.40 -10.20 -1.32
CA GLU A 195 -15.53 -10.04 -2.76
C GLU A 195 -14.51 -9.01 -3.26
N LEU A 196 -13.87 -9.32 -4.39
CA LEU A 196 -12.92 -8.43 -5.04
C LEU A 196 -13.51 -7.87 -6.33
N PHE A 197 -13.19 -6.62 -6.61
CA PHE A 197 -13.48 -5.95 -7.87
C PHE A 197 -12.17 -5.50 -8.47
N LEU A 198 -11.91 -5.91 -9.71
CA LEU A 198 -10.63 -5.75 -10.38
C LEU A 198 -10.83 -5.03 -11.70
N GLN A 199 -10.14 -3.92 -11.89
CA GLN A 199 -10.08 -3.18 -13.14
C GLN A 199 -8.86 -3.64 -13.94
N MET A 200 -9.12 -4.39 -15.02
CA MET A 200 -8.12 -4.84 -15.97
C MET A 200 -8.05 -3.86 -17.13
N MET A 201 -6.86 -3.32 -17.37
CA MET A 201 -6.56 -2.34 -18.41
C MET A 201 -5.65 -2.96 -19.46
N ARG A 202 -6.04 -2.91 -20.73
CA ARG A 202 -5.17 -3.29 -21.84
C ARG A 202 -4.11 -2.22 -22.07
N ASN A 203 -2.85 -2.65 -22.20
CA ASN A 203 -1.77 -1.85 -22.73
C ASN A 203 -1.29 -2.47 -24.05
N GLU A 204 -1.12 -1.65 -25.08
CA GLU A 204 -0.63 -2.08 -26.39
C GLU A 204 0.87 -1.78 -26.49
N PHE A 205 1.69 -2.83 -26.52
CA PHE A 205 3.16 -2.69 -26.62
C PHE A 205 3.64 -2.42 -28.04
N VAL A 206 2.77 -2.63 -29.02
CA VAL A 206 3.08 -2.50 -30.44
C VAL A 206 2.08 -1.53 -31.04
N HIS A 207 2.56 -0.60 -31.85
CA HIS A 207 1.71 0.11 -32.80
C HIS A 207 1.09 -0.95 -33.74
N LEU A 208 -0.06 -1.48 -33.36
CA LEU A 208 -0.85 -2.34 -34.21
C LEU A 208 -1.41 -1.47 -35.32
N GLU A 209 -1.31 -1.94 -36.56
CA GLU A 209 -1.97 -1.28 -37.67
C GLU A 209 -3.48 -1.20 -37.36
N PRO A 210 -4.20 -0.10 -37.69
CA PRO A 210 -5.62 0.05 -37.38
C PRO A 210 -6.49 -1.13 -37.85
N GLY A 211 -6.11 -1.81 -38.93
CA GLY A 211 -6.78 -3.01 -39.43
C GLY A 211 -6.56 -4.28 -38.59
N GLN A 212 -5.51 -4.34 -37.76
CA GLN A 212 -5.27 -5.41 -36.79
C GLN A 212 -6.07 -5.15 -35.51
N LEU A 213 -6.09 -3.91 -35.02
CA LEU A 213 -6.96 -3.43 -33.94
C LEU A 213 -8.43 -3.77 -34.22
N ALA A 214 -8.92 -3.47 -35.43
CA ALA A 214 -10.30 -3.76 -35.83
C ALA A 214 -10.64 -5.26 -35.84
N ARG A 215 -9.66 -6.14 -36.11
CA ARG A 215 -9.84 -7.61 -36.09
C ARG A 215 -9.80 -8.21 -34.70
N MET A 216 -9.19 -7.52 -33.73
CA MET A 216 -9.09 -7.95 -32.33
C MET A 216 -10.35 -7.59 -31.51
N GLY A 217 -11.32 -6.90 -32.11
CA GLY A 217 -12.61 -6.59 -31.50
C GLY A 217 -12.55 -5.38 -30.57
N ALA A 218 -13.37 -4.36 -30.86
CA ALA A 218 -13.44 -3.08 -30.14
C ALA A 218 -14.08 -3.15 -28.72
N GLY A 219 -14.09 -4.32 -28.08
CA GLY A 219 -14.80 -4.55 -26.80
C GLY A 219 -13.95 -5.18 -25.68
N GLU A 220 -12.68 -5.45 -25.95
CA GLU A 220 -11.79 -6.18 -25.03
C GLU A 220 -10.65 -5.32 -24.48
N GLU A 221 -10.66 -4.01 -24.72
CA GLU A 221 -9.60 -3.13 -24.20
C GLU A 221 -9.58 -3.14 -22.67
N GLN A 222 -10.71 -3.30 -21.99
CA GLN A 222 -10.75 -3.22 -20.54
C GLN A 222 -11.87 -4.09 -19.95
N ALA A 223 -11.69 -4.53 -18.71
CA ALA A 223 -12.68 -5.33 -18.01
C ALA A 223 -12.75 -4.98 -16.53
N LEU A 224 -13.96 -4.78 -16.03
CA LEU A 224 -14.24 -4.81 -14.60
C LEU A 224 -14.65 -6.23 -14.22
N LEU A 225 -13.85 -6.90 -13.41
CA LEU A 225 -14.10 -8.27 -12.97
C LEU A 225 -14.55 -8.27 -11.50
N ARG A 226 -15.60 -9.03 -11.19
CA ARG A 226 -16.01 -9.37 -9.83
C ARG A 226 -15.55 -10.79 -9.53
N ILE A 227 -14.85 -10.96 -8.42
CA ILE A 227 -14.33 -12.23 -7.93
C ILE A 227 -15.00 -12.48 -6.58
N GLY A 228 -15.81 -13.53 -6.50
CA GLY A 228 -16.54 -13.88 -5.28
C GLY A 228 -16.77 -15.39 -5.19
N LYS A 229 -17.55 -15.83 -4.20
CA LYS A 229 -17.89 -17.24 -3.99
C LYS A 229 -18.48 -17.95 -5.23
N GLY A 230 -19.17 -17.20 -6.09
CA GLY A 230 -19.74 -17.72 -7.35
C GLY A 230 -18.73 -17.87 -8.50
N GLY A 231 -17.46 -17.53 -8.28
CA GLY A 231 -16.41 -17.48 -9.29
C GLY A 231 -16.12 -16.06 -9.76
N VAL A 232 -15.52 -15.97 -10.95
CA VAL A 232 -15.15 -14.69 -11.58
C VAL A 232 -16.17 -14.34 -12.66
N SER A 233 -16.65 -13.10 -12.64
CA SER A 233 -17.65 -12.60 -13.58
C SER A 233 -17.28 -11.20 -14.07
N ARG A 234 -17.60 -10.90 -15.33
CA ARG A 234 -17.37 -9.56 -15.92
C ARG A 234 -18.58 -8.66 -15.66
N ILE A 235 -18.32 -7.44 -15.23
CA ILE A 235 -19.32 -6.39 -15.05
C ILE A 235 -19.26 -5.46 -16.25
N PHE A 236 -20.42 -5.21 -16.86
CA PHE A 236 -20.57 -4.27 -17.95
C PHE A 236 -21.30 -3.03 -17.44
N LEU A 237 -20.56 -1.94 -17.20
CA LEU A 237 -21.15 -0.68 -16.74
C LEU A 237 -22.05 -0.09 -17.84
N LYS A 238 -23.33 0.11 -17.51
CA LYS A 238 -24.33 0.72 -18.41
C LYS A 238 -24.63 2.15 -17.92
N GLY A 239 -24.64 3.14 -18.82
CA GLY A 239 -24.92 4.55 -18.49
C GLY A 239 -23.82 5.51 -18.99
N LEU A 240 -23.74 6.71 -18.39
CA LEU A 240 -22.72 7.75 -18.72
C LEU A 240 -21.34 7.41 -18.12
N ALA A 241 -20.85 6.21 -18.43
CA ALA A 241 -19.45 5.81 -18.29
C ALA A 241 -19.09 4.91 -19.48
N PRO A 242 -19.15 5.44 -20.73
CA PRO A 242 -19.11 4.57 -21.90
C PRO A 242 -17.71 4.01 -22.18
N ASP A 243 -16.65 4.58 -21.59
CA ASP A 243 -15.29 4.08 -21.76
C ASP A 243 -14.66 3.79 -20.39
N LEU A 244 -14.29 2.53 -20.17
CA LEU A 244 -13.60 2.12 -18.96
C LEU A 244 -12.26 2.87 -18.82
N LYS A 245 -11.67 3.44 -19.89
CA LYS A 245 -10.40 4.16 -19.78
C LYS A 245 -10.49 5.42 -18.93
N ASP A 246 -11.71 5.91 -18.79
CA ASP A 246 -12.01 7.04 -17.94
C ASP A 246 -12.31 6.61 -16.50
N LEU A 247 -12.44 5.30 -16.23
CA LEU A 247 -12.65 4.76 -14.89
C LEU A 247 -11.41 4.99 -14.02
N ARG A 248 -11.60 5.66 -12.89
CA ARG A 248 -10.56 5.96 -11.90
C ARG A 248 -10.65 5.10 -10.66
N ALA A 249 -11.85 4.69 -10.27
CA ALA A 249 -12.04 3.78 -9.15
C ALA A 249 -13.44 3.12 -9.14
N VAL A 250 -13.54 1.92 -8.58
CA VAL A 250 -14.80 1.21 -8.32
C VAL A 250 -14.86 0.78 -6.86
N MET A 251 -15.79 1.35 -6.10
CA MET A 251 -15.98 1.06 -4.69
C MET A 251 -17.21 0.16 -4.48
N PRO A 252 -17.05 -1.06 -3.96
CA PRO A 252 -18.18 -1.87 -3.56
C PRO A 252 -18.76 -1.36 -2.24
N LEU A 253 -20.02 -0.95 -2.26
CA LEU A 253 -20.74 -0.49 -1.09
C LEU A 253 -21.54 -1.66 -0.49
N ASN A 254 -21.28 -1.99 0.77
CA ASN A 254 -22.08 -2.92 1.57
C ASN A 254 -22.60 -2.18 2.82
N ARG A 255 -23.88 -1.89 2.85
CA ARG A 255 -24.54 -1.10 3.89
C ARG A 255 -24.53 -1.85 5.23
N PRO A 256 -24.71 -1.13 6.35
CA PRO A 256 -24.91 -1.76 7.65
C PRO A 256 -26.02 -2.83 7.62
N GLY A 257 -25.68 -4.05 8.00
CA GLY A 257 -26.56 -5.22 8.03
C GLY A 257 -26.52 -6.08 6.76
N SER A 258 -25.98 -5.57 5.64
CA SER A 258 -25.93 -6.31 4.39
C SER A 258 -24.98 -7.50 4.48
N GLN A 259 -25.41 -8.64 3.92
CA GLN A 259 -24.61 -9.86 3.80
C GLN A 259 -23.82 -9.92 2.48
N ASP A 260 -24.12 -9.01 1.58
CA ASP A 260 -23.61 -8.91 0.21
C ASP A 260 -23.26 -7.46 -0.13
N VAL A 261 -22.55 -7.25 -1.23
CA VAL A 261 -22.37 -5.92 -1.82
C VAL A 261 -23.71 -5.44 -2.36
N ASP A 262 -24.16 -4.26 -1.93
CA ASP A 262 -25.43 -3.69 -2.36
C ASP A 262 -25.34 -3.02 -3.74
N GLU A 263 -24.26 -2.29 -3.97
CA GLU A 263 -24.05 -1.50 -5.18
C GLU A 263 -22.56 -1.17 -5.38
N LEU A 264 -22.23 -0.74 -6.59
CA LEU A 264 -20.92 -0.22 -6.96
C LEU A 264 -21.00 1.30 -7.10
N VAL A 265 -20.04 1.99 -6.52
CA VAL A 265 -19.86 3.43 -6.69
C VAL A 265 -18.65 3.63 -7.58
N VAL A 266 -18.88 4.22 -8.73
CA VAL A 266 -17.94 4.29 -9.84
C VAL A 266 -17.49 5.74 -9.97
N PHE A 267 -16.18 5.96 -9.90
CA PHE A 267 -15.56 7.26 -10.15
C PHE A 267 -14.96 7.25 -11.55
N SER A 268 -15.40 8.14 -12.42
CA SER A 268 -14.93 8.22 -13.80
C SER A 268 -14.62 9.65 -14.21
N LYS A 269 -13.69 9.81 -15.15
CA LYS A 269 -13.50 11.06 -15.88
C LYS A 269 -14.56 11.17 -16.98
N HIS A 270 -14.87 12.39 -17.36
CA HIS A 270 -15.66 12.68 -18.54
C HIS A 270 -15.13 13.95 -19.18
N ARG A 271 -14.91 13.93 -20.49
CA ARG A 271 -14.56 15.12 -21.25
C ARG A 271 -15.82 15.90 -21.59
N GLU A 272 -15.98 17.08 -20.99
CA GLU A 272 -17.04 18.03 -21.37
C GLU A 272 -16.62 18.81 -22.63
N THR A 273 -15.33 19.13 -22.73
CA THR A 273 -14.73 19.80 -23.89
C THR A 273 -13.33 19.25 -24.17
N ALA A 274 -12.71 19.66 -25.28
CA ALA A 274 -11.34 19.25 -25.64
C ALA A 274 -10.28 19.63 -24.58
N PHE A 275 -10.58 20.58 -23.69
CA PHE A 275 -9.63 21.12 -22.71
C PHE A 275 -10.08 20.93 -21.25
N ARG A 276 -11.23 20.29 -21.02
CA ARG A 276 -11.82 20.15 -19.68
C ARG A 276 -12.28 18.72 -19.43
N GLU A 277 -11.51 18.04 -18.60
CA GLU A 277 -11.90 16.78 -17.96
C GLU A 277 -12.59 17.07 -16.64
N GLU A 278 -13.64 16.33 -16.35
CA GLU A 278 -14.39 16.43 -15.09
C GLU A 278 -14.54 15.05 -14.46
N MET A 279 -14.56 14.99 -13.12
CA MET A 279 -14.79 13.77 -12.37
C MET A 279 -16.28 13.61 -12.10
N TRP A 280 -16.78 12.40 -12.35
CA TRP A 280 -18.15 12.00 -12.17
C TRP A 280 -18.22 10.80 -11.24
N VAL A 281 -19.33 10.72 -10.50
CA VAL A 281 -19.66 9.58 -9.64
C VAL A 281 -20.99 9.01 -10.09
N SER A 282 -21.02 7.71 -10.31
CA SER A 282 -22.24 6.97 -10.65
C SER A 282 -22.43 5.77 -9.73
N ARG A 283 -23.68 5.37 -9.55
CA ARG A 283 -24.04 4.19 -8.74
C ARG A 283 -24.61 3.12 -9.64
N HIS A 284 -24.15 1.90 -9.46
CA HIS A 284 -24.51 0.77 -10.29
C HIS A 284 -24.90 -0.42 -9.42
N ARG A 285 -25.83 -1.22 -9.92
CA ARG A 285 -26.02 -2.58 -9.41
C ARG A 285 -24.80 -3.43 -9.77
N LEU A 286 -24.69 -4.60 -9.16
CA LEU A 286 -23.62 -5.56 -9.45
C LEU A 286 -23.63 -6.10 -10.89
N ASP A 287 -24.76 -5.98 -11.59
CA ASP A 287 -24.86 -6.29 -13.03
C ASP A 287 -24.38 -5.14 -13.94
N GLY A 288 -23.91 -4.03 -13.34
CA GLY A 288 -23.44 -2.82 -13.99
C GLY A 288 -24.55 -1.85 -14.40
N THR A 289 -25.83 -2.18 -14.18
CA THR A 289 -26.95 -1.27 -14.47
C THR A 289 -26.92 -0.05 -13.56
N ALA A 290 -26.90 1.15 -14.13
CA ALA A 290 -26.99 2.39 -13.36
C ALA A 290 -28.27 2.45 -12.50
N ILE A 291 -28.11 2.86 -11.25
CA ILE A 291 -29.20 3.04 -10.28
C ILE A 291 -29.84 4.42 -10.46
N GLU A 292 -29.01 5.43 -10.74
CA GLU A 292 -29.42 6.81 -10.95
C GLU A 292 -28.51 7.51 -11.98
N PRO A 293 -28.91 8.68 -12.51
CA PRO A 293 -28.05 9.47 -13.39
C PRO A 293 -26.71 9.79 -12.72
N PRO A 294 -25.57 9.64 -13.43
CA PRO A 294 -24.26 10.02 -12.92
C PRO A 294 -24.21 11.49 -12.52
N ARG A 295 -23.41 11.79 -11.49
CA ARG A 295 -23.32 13.11 -10.88
C ARG A 295 -21.92 13.66 -11.02
N ARG A 296 -21.82 14.89 -11.49
CA ARG A 296 -20.58 15.64 -11.55
C ARG A 296 -20.09 15.95 -10.13
N MET A 297 -18.81 15.70 -9.86
CA MET A 297 -18.16 16.19 -8.65
C MET A 297 -17.99 17.71 -8.75
N TYR A 298 -18.45 18.43 -7.72
CA TYR A 298 -18.39 19.90 -7.66
C TYR A 298 -17.42 20.38 -6.56
N GLY A 299 -16.94 21.62 -6.64
CA GLY A 299 -15.99 22.19 -5.66
C GLY A 299 -14.53 22.12 -6.12
N ASP A 300 -13.59 22.47 -5.23
CA ASP A 300 -12.14 22.55 -5.55
C ASP A 300 -11.46 21.18 -5.75
N PHE A 301 -12.19 20.11 -6.04
CA PHE A 301 -11.55 18.84 -6.41
C PHE A 301 -10.76 19.10 -7.70
N ASP A 302 -9.43 19.14 -7.67
CA ASP A 302 -8.64 19.42 -8.88
C ASP A 302 -8.79 18.27 -9.86
N LEU A 303 -9.26 18.58 -11.06
CA LEU A 303 -9.67 17.63 -12.09
C LEU A 303 -8.56 17.37 -13.11
N SER A 304 -7.44 18.09 -13.00
CA SER A 304 -6.36 18.08 -13.99
C SER A 304 -5.47 16.84 -13.95
N GLU A 305 -5.69 15.89 -13.05
CA GLU A 305 -4.82 14.72 -12.88
C GLU A 305 -5.53 13.37 -12.93
N ASP A 306 -4.73 12.35 -13.26
CA ASP A 306 -5.16 11.01 -13.66
C ASP A 306 -5.51 10.05 -12.53
N ARG A 307 -5.31 10.39 -11.25
CA ARG A 307 -5.52 9.41 -10.17
C ARG A 307 -6.26 10.00 -8.98
N LEU A 308 -7.44 9.44 -8.73
CA LEU A 308 -8.08 9.46 -7.42
C LEU A 308 -7.37 8.36 -6.63
N GLU A 309 -6.28 8.71 -5.95
CA GLU A 309 -5.46 7.71 -5.24
C GLU A 309 -6.22 7.19 -4.01
N ASP A 310 -6.29 5.87 -3.92
CA ASP A 310 -6.74 5.07 -2.79
C ASP A 310 -8.05 5.52 -2.10
N PRO A 311 -9.16 5.67 -2.84
CA PRO A 311 -10.48 5.75 -2.21
C PRO A 311 -10.68 4.58 -1.25
N VAL A 312 -10.87 4.92 0.02
CA VAL A 312 -11.02 3.97 1.12
C VAL A 312 -12.50 3.76 1.37
N TYR A 313 -12.88 2.49 1.43
CA TYR A 313 -14.21 2.06 1.81
C TYR A 313 -14.18 1.40 3.19
N SER A 314 -15.16 1.70 4.03
CA SER A 314 -15.40 0.95 5.26
C SER A 314 -16.50 -0.09 5.04
N PRO A 315 -16.21 -1.38 5.17
CA PRO A 315 -17.23 -2.42 5.30
C PRO A 315 -18.35 -2.05 6.26
N GLN A 316 -19.58 -2.44 5.91
CA GLN A 316 -20.79 -2.17 6.68
C GLN A 316 -21.03 -0.65 6.85
N SER A 317 -20.73 0.15 5.82
CA SER A 317 -20.90 1.60 5.81
C SER A 317 -21.55 2.09 4.52
N ASP A 318 -22.26 3.22 4.62
CA ASP A 318 -22.77 3.98 3.46
C ASP A 318 -21.81 5.11 3.04
N ARG A 319 -20.60 5.13 3.59
CA ARG A 319 -19.59 6.17 3.39
C ARG A 319 -18.38 5.64 2.62
N ILE A 320 -17.83 6.49 1.77
CA ILE A 320 -16.52 6.32 1.13
C ILE A 320 -15.66 7.52 1.51
N LEU A 321 -14.37 7.31 1.75
CA LEU A 321 -13.38 8.37 1.95
C LEU A 321 -12.47 8.43 0.73
N ALA A 322 -12.15 9.63 0.25
CA ALA A 322 -11.08 9.80 -0.74
C ALA A 322 -10.18 10.99 -0.39
N THR A 323 -8.92 10.89 -0.81
CA THR A 323 -7.93 11.97 -0.72
C THR A 323 -7.74 12.68 -2.05
N ASN A 324 -7.51 13.99 -1.98
CA ASN A 324 -6.90 14.76 -3.05
C ASN A 324 -5.53 15.24 -2.55
N HIS A 325 -4.47 14.50 -2.88
CA HIS A 325 -3.11 14.73 -2.35
C HIS A 325 -2.54 16.09 -2.74
N LYS A 326 -2.81 16.60 -3.95
CA LYS A 326 -2.27 17.91 -4.36
C LYS A 326 -2.81 19.07 -3.56
N LYS A 327 -4.06 18.98 -3.13
CA LYS A 327 -4.71 20.02 -2.33
C LYS A 327 -4.71 19.70 -0.84
N ASP A 328 -4.12 18.57 -0.44
CA ASP A 328 -4.12 18.06 0.93
C ASP A 328 -5.54 18.03 1.52
N ARG A 329 -6.53 17.56 0.73
CA ARG A 329 -7.94 17.50 1.14
C ARG A 329 -8.45 16.07 1.27
N LEU A 330 -9.36 15.87 2.22
CA LEU A 330 -10.09 14.62 2.46
C LEU A 330 -11.58 14.85 2.18
N PHE A 331 -12.25 13.87 1.57
CA PHE A 331 -13.68 13.95 1.23
C PHE A 331 -14.42 12.70 1.69
N PHE A 332 -15.54 12.89 2.39
CA PHE A 332 -16.53 11.84 2.61
C PHE A 332 -17.58 11.88 1.50
N PHE A 333 -17.86 10.72 0.93
CA PHE A 333 -18.93 10.51 -0.03
C PHE A 333 -20.06 9.71 0.60
N MET A 334 -21.29 10.12 0.28
CA MET A 334 -22.56 9.53 0.68
C MET A 334 -23.41 9.33 -0.56
N PRO A 335 -23.10 8.32 -1.39
CA PRO A 335 -23.63 8.21 -2.74
C PRO A 335 -25.16 8.18 -2.77
N SER A 336 -25.79 7.64 -1.73
CA SER A 336 -27.25 7.56 -1.60
C SER A 336 -27.96 8.90 -1.38
N LYS A 337 -27.28 9.92 -0.84
CA LYS A 337 -27.91 11.23 -0.60
C LYS A 337 -28.03 12.01 -1.91
N PRO A 338 -29.12 12.73 -2.19
CA PRO A 338 -29.23 13.55 -3.41
C PRO A 338 -28.47 14.88 -3.32
N VAL A 339 -28.32 15.43 -2.09
CA VAL A 339 -27.66 16.70 -1.78
C VAL A 339 -26.65 16.44 -0.65
N ASP A 340 -25.57 17.23 -0.61
CA ASP A 340 -24.44 17.05 0.32
C ASP A 340 -23.87 15.64 0.30
N TRP A 341 -23.94 14.99 -0.86
CA TRP A 341 -23.44 13.64 -1.09
C TRP A 341 -21.91 13.57 -1.13
N MET A 342 -21.26 14.73 -1.20
CA MET A 342 -19.82 14.88 -1.03
C MET A 342 -19.58 15.99 -0.01
N ARG A 343 -18.74 15.72 0.99
CA ARG A 343 -18.36 16.67 2.03
C ARG A 343 -16.85 16.69 2.19
N ALA A 344 -16.26 17.87 2.02
CA ALA A 344 -14.85 18.07 2.38
C ALA A 344 -14.71 18.01 3.90
N VAL A 345 -13.74 17.24 4.38
CA VAL A 345 -13.28 17.34 5.75
C VAL A 345 -12.54 18.67 5.86
N ASP A 346 -13.02 19.55 6.73
CA ASP A 346 -12.29 20.79 6.97
C ASP A 346 -11.04 20.45 7.83
N LEU A 347 -9.87 20.68 7.26
CA LEU A 347 -8.56 20.39 7.86
C LEU A 347 -7.84 21.63 8.36
N SER A 348 -8.52 22.79 8.42
CA SER A 348 -7.96 24.05 8.94
C SER A 348 -7.44 23.99 10.38
N PHE A 349 -7.77 22.92 11.11
CA PHE A 349 -7.25 22.66 12.45
C PHE A 349 -5.81 22.14 12.46
N LEU A 350 -5.31 21.61 11.34
CA LEU A 350 -3.96 21.05 11.25
C LEU A 350 -2.89 22.13 11.46
N PRO A 351 -1.75 21.79 12.08
CA PRO A 351 -0.65 22.73 12.25
C PRO A 351 0.16 22.87 10.96
N GLY A 352 0.09 24.05 10.33
CA GLY A 352 0.94 24.40 9.19
C GLY A 352 0.45 23.85 7.85
N THR A 353 1.30 23.94 6.83
CA THR A 353 1.12 23.24 5.55
C THR A 353 1.77 21.86 5.66
N GLY A 354 1.13 20.82 5.17
CA GLY A 354 1.67 19.47 5.27
C GLY A 354 0.87 18.48 4.44
N LYS A 355 1.51 17.36 4.11
CA LYS A 355 0.89 16.33 3.29
C LYS A 355 -0.15 15.56 4.08
N VAL A 356 -1.32 15.37 3.49
CA VAL A 356 -2.38 14.55 4.09
C VAL A 356 -2.55 13.26 3.31
N GLN A 357 -2.60 12.14 4.03
CA GLN A 357 -2.83 10.81 3.45
C GLN A 357 -3.89 10.06 4.25
N ALA A 358 -4.96 9.61 3.58
CA ALA A 358 -5.92 8.69 4.17
C ALA A 358 -5.23 7.34 4.45
N LEU A 359 -5.43 6.81 5.64
CA LEU A 359 -4.91 5.51 6.05
C LEU A 359 -6.01 4.46 6.14
N GLY A 360 -7.24 4.87 6.41
CA GLY A 360 -8.32 3.96 6.70
C GLY A 360 -9.61 4.66 7.10
N MET A 361 -10.66 3.87 7.27
CA MET A 361 -11.90 4.28 7.89
C MET A 361 -12.32 3.28 8.96
N THR A 362 -12.90 3.77 10.05
CA THR A 362 -13.46 2.89 11.08
C THR A 362 -14.74 2.24 10.60
N HIS A 363 -15.00 1.00 11.02
CA HIS A 363 -16.27 0.34 10.80
C HIS A 363 -17.40 0.98 11.62
N GLY A 364 -18.61 0.91 11.08
CA GLY A 364 -19.84 1.26 11.79
C GLY A 364 -20.60 2.46 11.22
N PRO A 365 -21.69 2.88 11.90
CA PRO A 365 -22.64 3.85 11.37
C PRO A 365 -22.10 5.30 11.35
N ARG A 366 -21.00 5.58 12.05
CA ARG A 366 -20.31 6.87 12.06
C ARG A 366 -18.81 6.62 11.89
N PRO A 367 -18.38 6.27 10.67
CA PRO A 367 -16.99 5.94 10.44
C PRO A 367 -16.10 7.17 10.66
N LEU A 368 -14.95 6.97 11.28
CA LEU A 368 -13.88 7.95 11.42
C LEU A 368 -12.86 7.69 10.30
N ALA A 369 -12.54 8.71 9.53
CA ALA A 369 -11.38 8.71 8.67
C ALA A 369 -10.12 8.80 9.54
N ILE A 370 -9.22 7.84 9.38
CA ILE A 370 -7.88 7.88 9.96
C ILE A 370 -6.96 8.41 8.88
N PHE A 371 -6.18 9.44 9.20
CA PHE A 371 -5.24 10.03 8.25
C PHE A 371 -3.93 10.43 8.91
N ARG A 372 -2.89 10.40 8.09
CA ARG A 372 -1.55 10.90 8.41
C ARG A 372 -1.42 12.34 7.92
N HIS A 373 -0.84 13.18 8.76
CA HIS A 373 -0.39 14.52 8.43
C HIS A 373 1.12 14.59 8.62
N THR A 374 1.84 14.88 7.53
CA THR A 374 3.29 15.07 7.52
C THR A 374 3.59 16.57 7.36
N PRO A 375 3.96 17.29 8.45
CA PRO A 375 4.17 18.73 8.41
C PRO A 375 5.32 19.13 7.47
N SER A 376 5.24 20.28 6.81
CA SER A 376 6.36 20.81 6.02
C SER A 376 7.46 21.33 6.95
N THR A 377 8.61 20.64 6.93
CA THR A 377 9.96 21.03 7.37
C THR A 377 10.24 21.35 8.85
N ASP A 378 9.29 21.85 9.65
CA ASP A 378 9.60 22.32 11.02
C ASP A 378 9.29 21.30 12.13
N HIS A 379 8.60 20.21 11.80
CA HIS A 379 8.22 19.15 12.74
C HIS A 379 8.43 17.77 12.11
N PRO A 380 9.46 17.01 12.51
CA PRO A 380 9.83 15.74 11.86
C PRO A 380 8.91 14.56 12.22
N ASN A 381 7.91 14.77 13.08
CA ASN A 381 7.04 13.68 13.54
C ASN A 381 5.76 13.66 12.72
N ASP A 382 5.42 12.49 12.18
CA ASP A 382 4.12 12.27 11.59
C ASP A 382 3.03 12.33 12.67
N GLU A 383 1.98 13.08 12.38
CA GLU A 383 0.82 13.23 13.25
C GLU A 383 -0.36 12.48 12.67
N PHE A 384 -1.07 11.75 13.51
CA PHE A 384 -2.20 10.93 13.11
C PHE A 384 -3.47 11.52 13.70
N TYR A 385 -4.49 11.64 12.85
CA TYR A 385 -5.78 12.21 13.16
C TYR A 385 -6.90 11.24 12.80
N ALA A 386 -7.93 11.20 13.64
CA ALA A 386 -9.16 10.46 13.40
C ALA A 386 -10.31 11.46 13.42
N VAL A 387 -11.08 11.54 12.33
CA VAL A 387 -12.15 12.53 12.16
C VAL A 387 -13.36 11.91 11.51
N ASN A 388 -14.56 12.28 11.94
CA ASN A 388 -15.78 11.99 11.19
C ASN A 388 -16.12 13.12 10.21
N GLU A 389 -17.20 12.94 9.45
CA GLU A 389 -17.67 13.90 8.44
C GLU A 389 -17.92 15.32 8.97
N ASP A 390 -18.34 15.47 10.24
CA ASP A 390 -18.72 16.75 10.83
C ASP A 390 -17.67 17.29 11.84
N ARG A 391 -16.45 16.72 11.88
CA ARG A 391 -15.40 17.06 12.86
C ARG A 391 -15.81 16.88 14.33
N GLN A 392 -16.87 16.13 14.59
CA GLN A 392 -17.46 15.92 15.91
C GLN A 392 -16.66 14.95 16.77
N PHE A 393 -15.86 14.08 16.16
CA PHE A 393 -15.08 13.09 16.90
C PHE A 393 -13.60 13.28 16.62
N PHE A 394 -12.90 13.77 17.64
CA PHE A 394 -11.46 13.60 17.81
C PHE A 394 -11.29 12.63 18.96
N MET A 395 -10.82 11.42 18.70
CA MET A 395 -10.52 10.51 19.79
C MET A 395 -9.26 10.99 20.50
N ARG A 396 -9.38 11.63 21.65
CA ARG A 396 -8.29 11.68 22.62
C ARG A 396 -8.43 10.43 23.49
N TYR A 397 -7.67 9.39 23.20
CA TYR A 397 -7.44 8.33 24.18
C TYR A 397 -6.16 8.69 24.93
N GLY A 398 -6.35 9.16 26.16
CA GLY A 398 -5.24 9.63 26.97
C GLY A 398 -5.79 10.24 28.21
N GLY A 399 -5.82 9.42 29.26
CA GLY A 399 -6.07 9.84 30.62
C GLY A 399 -5.42 11.18 30.96
N ALA A 400 -6.02 11.91 31.88
CA ALA A 400 -5.23 12.90 32.58
C ALA A 400 -4.06 12.14 33.23
N ARG A 401 -2.84 12.63 33.01
CA ARG A 401 -1.68 12.19 33.78
C ARG A 401 -1.98 12.60 35.21
N ASP A 402 -2.06 11.68 36.18
CA ASP A 402 -2.22 12.09 37.58
C ASP A 402 -0.99 12.95 37.91
N PRO A 403 -1.16 14.24 38.24
CA PRO A 403 -0.04 15.14 38.48
C PRO A 403 0.81 14.73 39.70
N ARG A 404 0.34 13.78 40.52
CA ARG A 404 1.05 13.29 41.71
C ARG A 404 2.02 12.15 41.42
N ASP A 405 1.74 11.27 40.47
CA ASP A 405 2.57 10.09 40.22
C ASP A 405 2.94 9.85 38.75
N GLY A 406 2.41 10.66 37.83
CA GLY A 406 2.73 10.55 36.42
C GLY A 406 2.07 9.38 35.69
N SER A 407 1.20 8.62 36.36
CA SER A 407 0.43 7.51 35.78
C SER A 407 -0.74 8.02 34.93
N TRP A 408 -1.16 7.19 33.98
CA TRP A 408 -2.27 7.51 33.07
C TRP A 408 -3.55 6.84 33.58
N GLU A 409 -4.56 7.61 34.01
CA GLU A 409 -5.88 7.05 34.36
C GLU A 409 -6.79 6.96 33.11
N PRO A 410 -7.23 5.77 32.67
CA PRO A 410 -8.05 5.63 31.46
C PRO A 410 -9.49 6.11 31.71
N THR A 411 -9.78 7.38 31.46
CA THR A 411 -11.17 7.84 31.40
C THR A 411 -11.78 7.44 30.05
N GLY A 412 -12.26 6.20 29.96
CA GLY A 412 -12.90 5.63 28.76
C GLY A 412 -14.26 6.23 28.38
N LYS A 413 -14.41 7.56 28.43
CA LYS A 413 -15.58 8.24 27.84
C LYS A 413 -15.16 8.89 26.52
N PRO A 414 -15.84 8.59 25.40
CA PRO A 414 -15.72 9.40 24.19
C PRO A 414 -15.97 10.86 24.56
N VAL A 415 -15.05 11.74 24.22
CA VAL A 415 -15.25 13.19 24.35
C VAL A 415 -16.50 13.53 23.53
N ARG A 416 -17.57 13.96 24.20
CA ARG A 416 -18.80 14.36 23.49
C ARG A 416 -18.54 15.68 22.78
N PRO A 417 -19.22 15.95 21.65
CA PRO A 417 -19.29 17.32 21.12
C PRO A 417 -19.77 18.26 22.24
N GLY A 418 -18.87 19.10 22.75
CA GLY A 418 -19.14 20.00 23.89
C GLY A 418 -18.30 19.76 25.15
N ASP A 419 -17.59 18.64 25.28
CA ASP A 419 -16.59 18.48 26.34
C ASP A 419 -15.37 19.37 26.01
N GLU A 420 -15.13 20.36 26.87
CA GLU A 420 -14.42 21.61 26.58
C GLU A 420 -12.99 21.45 26.02
N TRP A 421 -12.88 21.40 24.69
CA TRP A 421 -11.86 22.17 24.02
C TRP A 421 -12.40 23.59 23.97
N GLY A 422 -11.93 24.45 24.88
CA GLY A 422 -12.35 25.85 24.91
C GLY A 422 -12.24 26.46 23.51
N PRO A 423 -13.19 27.34 23.11
CA PRO A 423 -13.13 28.02 21.83
C PRO A 423 -11.76 28.71 21.67
N GLY A 424 -10.93 28.19 20.78
CA GLY A 424 -9.56 28.68 20.54
C GLY A 424 -8.43 27.64 20.67
N SER A 425 -8.68 26.43 21.19
CA SER A 425 -7.64 25.39 21.25
C SER A 425 -7.66 24.48 20.02
N LYS A 426 -6.53 24.35 19.32
CA LYS A 426 -6.39 23.39 18.21
C LYS A 426 -6.49 21.96 18.76
N PRO A 427 -7.22 21.04 18.10
CA PRO A 427 -7.27 19.64 18.48
C PRO A 427 -5.87 19.04 18.44
N LYS A 428 -5.53 18.23 19.45
CA LYS A 428 -4.27 17.48 19.48
C LYS A 428 -4.41 16.21 18.62
N PRO A 429 -3.33 15.74 17.96
CA PRO A 429 -3.36 14.45 17.30
C PRO A 429 -3.67 13.35 18.31
N PHE A 430 -4.38 12.31 17.85
CA PHE A 430 -4.70 11.16 18.71
C PHE A 430 -3.50 10.24 18.88
N TYR A 431 -2.58 10.25 17.90
CA TYR A 431 -1.28 9.61 18.00
C TYR A 431 -0.23 10.46 17.29
N ARG A 432 0.94 10.59 17.92
CA ARG A 432 2.10 11.24 17.32
C ARG A 432 3.18 10.17 17.19
N ALA A 433 3.48 9.75 15.97
CA ALA A 433 4.57 8.82 15.75
C ALA A 433 5.87 9.54 16.10
N LYS A 434 6.52 9.06 17.15
CA LYS A 434 7.89 9.44 17.44
C LYS A 434 8.77 8.28 17.00
N PRO A 435 9.90 8.56 16.35
CA PRO A 435 10.95 7.57 16.20
C PRO A 435 11.22 6.93 17.57
N PRO A 436 11.32 5.59 17.68
CA PRO A 436 11.54 4.92 18.96
C PRO A 436 12.85 5.38 19.62
N ARG A 437 13.82 5.82 18.80
CA ARG A 437 15.09 6.46 19.21
C ARG A 437 15.45 7.53 18.19
N GLU A 438 16.32 8.48 18.56
CA GLU A 438 16.78 9.57 17.67
C GLU A 438 17.33 9.08 16.33
N ALA A 439 17.80 7.84 16.28
CA ALA A 439 18.41 7.22 15.12
C ALA A 439 17.44 6.38 14.28
N PHE A 440 16.14 6.69 14.24
CA PHE A 440 15.17 6.21 13.24
C PHE A 440 14.62 7.42 12.48
N GLU A 441 14.29 7.27 11.19
CA GLU A 441 13.58 8.32 10.43
C GLU A 441 12.09 8.38 10.78
N SER A 442 11.37 9.38 10.25
CA SER A 442 9.90 9.42 10.27
C SER A 442 9.34 8.08 9.73
N PRO A 443 8.15 7.63 10.19
CA PRO A 443 7.69 6.28 9.90
C PRO A 443 7.59 6.01 8.40
N GLY A 444 8.25 4.94 7.95
CA GLY A 444 8.35 4.61 6.54
C GLY A 444 7.02 4.13 5.96
N LYS A 445 6.23 3.35 6.71
CA LYS A 445 4.87 2.92 6.33
C LYS A 445 3.95 2.78 7.54
N VAL A 446 2.66 2.99 7.30
CA VAL A 446 1.58 2.72 8.26
C VAL A 446 0.61 1.75 7.61
N TYR A 447 0.35 0.64 8.28
CA TYR A 447 -0.56 -0.40 7.79
C TYR A 447 -1.85 -0.36 8.62
N PRO A 448 -3.02 -0.11 8.03
CA PRO A 448 -4.29 -0.33 8.72
C PRO A 448 -4.41 -1.83 9.03
N LEU A 449 -4.79 -2.16 10.26
CA LEU A 449 -4.85 -3.54 10.72
C LEU A 449 -6.18 -4.21 10.34
N THR A 450 -6.20 -4.79 9.14
CA THR A 450 -7.23 -5.69 8.58
C THR A 450 -8.60 -5.04 8.31
N PRO A 451 -9.24 -5.37 7.17
CA PRO A 451 -10.69 -5.26 7.04
C PRO A 451 -11.33 -6.22 8.07
N GLY A 452 -12.01 -5.67 9.10
CA GLY A 452 -12.63 -6.44 10.18
C GLY A 452 -11.85 -6.52 11.49
N GLY A 453 -10.74 -5.80 11.65
CA GLY A 453 -10.13 -5.52 12.96
C GLY A 453 -10.93 -4.48 13.77
N GLU A 454 -10.59 -4.29 15.05
CA GLU A 454 -11.08 -3.12 15.79
C GLU A 454 -10.56 -1.87 15.07
N PRO A 455 -11.43 -0.92 14.74
CA PRO A 455 -11.20 0.00 13.64
C PRO A 455 -10.16 1.11 13.88
N ASP A 456 -9.59 1.18 15.09
CA ASP A 456 -8.61 2.19 15.49
C ASP A 456 -7.22 1.58 15.68
N GLU A 457 -6.95 0.44 15.03
CA GLU A 457 -5.68 -0.28 15.10
C GLU A 457 -4.86 -0.09 13.83
N PHE A 458 -3.60 0.31 13.98
CA PHE A 458 -2.64 0.39 12.89
C PHE A 458 -1.25 0.04 13.38
N VAL A 459 -0.40 -0.42 12.46
CA VAL A 459 1.02 -0.65 12.73
C VAL A 459 1.82 0.45 12.06
N VAL A 460 2.65 1.11 12.86
CA VAL A 460 3.66 2.05 12.39
C VAL A 460 4.97 1.30 12.26
N VAL A 461 5.55 1.30 11.07
CA VAL A 461 6.83 0.65 10.80
C VAL A 461 7.89 1.72 10.63
N HIS A 462 8.91 1.69 11.49
CA HIS A 462 10.11 2.48 11.30
C HIS A 462 11.24 1.53 10.95
N SER A 463 11.69 1.57 9.70
CA SER A 463 12.97 0.98 9.31
C SER A 463 14.08 1.95 9.65
N ARG A 464 15.23 1.43 10.08
CA ARG A 464 16.41 2.21 10.41
C ARG A 464 17.51 1.99 9.39
N GLU A 465 18.04 3.09 8.86
CA GLU A 465 19.44 3.20 8.42
C GLU A 465 20.28 4.11 9.34
N ARG A 466 19.65 4.77 10.31
CA ARG A 466 20.20 5.99 10.92
C ARG A 466 21.18 5.77 12.09
N ASP A 467 21.68 4.55 12.29
CA ASP A 467 22.88 4.30 13.11
C ASP A 467 24.17 4.22 12.30
N ALA A 468 24.04 4.24 10.98
CA ALA A 468 25.12 4.72 10.14
C ALA A 468 25.41 6.15 10.59
N ARG A 469 26.66 6.44 10.91
CA ARG A 469 27.06 7.82 11.17
C ARG A 469 26.66 8.63 9.94
N PRO A 470 25.92 9.74 10.07
CA PRO A 470 25.54 10.53 8.91
C PRO A 470 26.80 10.88 8.12
N LEU A 471 26.80 10.48 6.84
CA LEU A 471 27.90 10.81 5.96
C LEU A 471 27.84 12.31 5.74
N THR A 472 28.90 13.00 6.15
CA THR A 472 29.02 14.42 5.83
C THR A 472 29.09 14.61 4.31
N HIS A 473 28.69 15.78 3.82
CA HIS A 473 28.85 16.11 2.40
C HIS A 473 30.28 15.88 1.91
N GLU A 474 31.28 16.18 2.75
CA GLU A 474 32.69 15.95 2.44
C GLU A 474 33.03 14.46 2.28
N GLU A 475 32.46 13.61 3.12
CA GLU A 475 32.66 12.17 3.05
C GLU A 475 31.96 11.54 1.86
N LEU A 476 30.74 11.96 1.55
CA LEU A 476 30.03 11.55 0.33
C LEU A 476 30.82 11.95 -0.91
N LEU A 477 31.33 13.18 -0.97
CA LEU A 477 32.17 13.64 -2.08
C LEU A 477 33.47 12.85 -2.18
N THR A 478 34.11 12.58 -1.04
CA THR A 478 35.37 11.81 -0.99
C THR A 478 35.15 10.38 -1.43
N ALA A 479 34.10 9.73 -0.92
CA ALA A 479 33.70 8.38 -1.28
C ALA A 479 33.27 8.32 -2.75
N GLY A 480 32.47 9.26 -3.25
CA GLY A 480 32.07 9.34 -4.66
C GLY A 480 33.26 9.47 -5.59
N LYS A 481 34.20 10.38 -5.26
CA LYS A 481 35.45 10.57 -6.01
C LYS A 481 36.43 9.42 -5.90
N ARG A 482 36.31 8.57 -4.90
CA ARG A 482 37.16 7.40 -4.71
C ARG A 482 36.57 6.17 -5.39
N PHE A 483 35.30 5.90 -5.13
CA PHE A 483 34.65 4.63 -5.41
C PHE A 483 33.73 4.66 -6.62
N LEU A 484 33.11 5.76 -7.04
CA LEU A 484 32.29 5.76 -8.26
C LEU A 484 33.17 5.88 -9.50
N SER A 485 32.75 5.32 -10.63
CA SER A 485 33.42 5.53 -11.92
C SER A 485 33.32 7.00 -12.33
N LEU A 486 34.26 7.43 -13.18
CA LEU A 486 34.28 8.82 -13.65
C LEU A 486 33.01 9.18 -14.43
N GLU A 487 32.46 8.22 -15.17
CA GLU A 487 31.21 8.41 -15.93
C GLU A 487 30.02 8.61 -14.99
N GLU A 488 29.88 7.78 -13.96
CA GLU A 488 28.75 7.87 -13.02
C GLU A 488 28.83 9.16 -12.21
N LEU A 489 30.02 9.51 -11.72
CA LEU A 489 30.24 10.77 -11.02
C LEU A 489 29.89 11.97 -11.90
N ALA A 490 30.31 11.97 -13.17
CA ALA A 490 29.97 13.04 -14.12
C ALA A 490 28.47 13.14 -14.39
N LYS A 491 27.76 12.00 -14.50
CA LYS A 491 26.29 11.96 -14.62
C LYS A 491 25.59 12.61 -13.42
N LEU A 492 26.08 12.34 -12.21
CA LEU A 492 25.54 12.95 -10.98
C LEU A 492 25.87 14.45 -10.91
N GLU A 493 27.11 14.84 -11.18
CA GLU A 493 27.55 16.25 -11.16
C GLU A 493 26.80 17.11 -12.19
N ALA A 494 26.41 16.54 -13.33
CA ALA A 494 25.59 17.22 -14.34
C ALA A 494 24.17 17.61 -13.85
N ARG A 495 23.75 17.15 -12.67
CA ARG A 495 22.49 17.53 -12.01
C ARG A 495 22.62 18.74 -11.07
N LEU A 496 23.83 19.06 -10.61
CA LEU A 496 24.08 20.18 -9.68
C LEU A 496 23.61 21.55 -10.19
N PRO A 497 23.90 21.96 -11.45
CA PRO A 497 23.47 23.27 -11.91
C PRO A 497 21.96 23.30 -12.15
N PRO A 498 21.22 24.31 -11.63
CA PRO A 498 19.83 24.54 -12.01
C PRO A 498 19.68 24.63 -13.53
N LYS A 499 18.60 24.07 -14.07
CA LYS A 499 18.32 24.05 -15.52
C LYS A 499 17.01 24.76 -15.85
N LEU A 500 16.96 25.36 -17.04
CA LEU A 500 15.75 26.02 -17.60
C LEU A 500 15.08 25.20 -18.71
N ASP A 501 15.76 24.16 -19.21
CA ASP A 501 15.37 23.38 -20.40
C ASP A 501 14.23 22.39 -20.14
N ARG A 502 13.89 22.14 -18.88
CA ARG A 502 12.81 21.23 -18.46
C ARG A 502 11.88 21.93 -17.47
N ARG A 503 10.62 21.53 -17.43
CA ARG A 503 9.67 22.01 -16.42
C ARG A 503 10.07 21.45 -15.04
N ASP A 504 10.11 22.32 -14.04
CA ASP A 504 10.42 21.97 -12.65
C ASP A 504 9.50 22.80 -11.75
N ASP A 505 8.55 22.13 -11.09
CA ASP A 505 7.53 22.81 -10.29
C ASP A 505 8.10 23.50 -9.04
N ASN A 506 9.26 23.07 -8.51
CA ASN A 506 9.92 23.74 -7.39
C ASN A 506 10.57 25.03 -7.86
N ARG A 507 11.28 24.97 -9.00
CA ARG A 507 11.82 26.16 -9.67
C ARG A 507 10.73 27.16 -10.00
N ASP A 508 9.70 26.72 -10.71
CA ASP A 508 8.68 27.61 -11.25
C ASP A 508 7.93 28.32 -10.11
N ARG A 509 7.64 27.61 -9.00
CA ARG A 509 7.09 28.22 -7.78
C ARG A 509 8.02 29.22 -7.12
N ALA A 510 9.31 28.89 -6.97
CA ALA A 510 10.28 29.81 -6.37
C ALA A 510 10.45 31.08 -7.22
N MET A 511 10.53 30.92 -8.56
CA MET A 511 10.61 32.02 -9.51
C MET A 511 9.35 32.89 -9.47
N ASP A 512 8.15 32.30 -9.50
CA ASP A 512 6.89 33.06 -9.49
C ASP A 512 6.68 33.81 -8.17
N LYS A 513 7.09 33.22 -7.04
CA LYS A 513 7.10 33.88 -5.75
C LYS A 513 8.00 35.12 -5.77
N GLU A 514 9.26 34.97 -6.18
CA GLU A 514 10.19 36.10 -6.23
C GLU A 514 9.79 37.14 -7.29
N ARG A 515 9.26 36.71 -8.45
CA ARG A 515 8.71 37.60 -9.48
C ARG A 515 7.64 38.52 -8.90
N LYS A 516 6.69 37.94 -8.16
CA LYS A 516 5.62 38.67 -7.51
C LYS A 516 6.15 39.62 -6.44
N GLU A 517 7.10 39.18 -5.62
CA GLU A 517 7.75 40.02 -4.59
C GLU A 517 8.53 41.20 -5.20
N ARG A 518 9.17 41.01 -6.36
CA ARG A 518 10.00 42.03 -7.02
C ARG A 518 9.29 42.84 -8.09
N GLY A 519 8.04 42.50 -8.43
CA GLY A 519 7.32 43.10 -9.57
C GLY A 519 8.01 42.84 -10.92
N PHE A 520 8.77 41.75 -11.04
CA PHE A 520 9.48 41.41 -12.28
C PHE A 520 8.54 40.70 -13.26
N THR A 521 8.29 41.33 -14.40
CA THR A 521 7.42 40.80 -15.48
C THR A 521 8.20 40.29 -16.70
N GLY A 522 9.53 40.41 -16.67
CA GLY A 522 10.40 39.95 -17.76
C GLY A 522 10.47 38.43 -17.87
N GLU A 523 10.83 37.95 -19.06
CA GLU A 523 11.08 36.54 -19.32
C GLU A 523 12.51 36.17 -18.88
N ILE A 524 12.69 34.98 -18.30
CA ILE A 524 14.00 34.43 -17.93
C ILE A 524 14.38 33.39 -18.98
N LYS A 525 15.40 33.68 -19.80
CA LYS A 525 15.80 32.83 -20.94
C LYS A 525 17.09 32.06 -20.68
N THR A 526 17.96 32.61 -19.83
CA THR A 526 19.26 32.02 -19.49
C THR A 526 19.46 31.91 -17.99
N ILE A 527 20.42 31.09 -17.56
CA ILE A 527 20.78 30.96 -16.14
C ILE A 527 21.36 32.27 -15.60
N GLU A 528 22.08 33.01 -16.45
CA GLU A 528 22.64 34.32 -16.14
C GLU A 528 21.52 35.34 -15.92
N ASP A 529 20.46 35.31 -16.75
CA ASP A 529 19.26 36.12 -16.54
C ASP A 529 18.58 35.78 -15.21
N TRP A 530 18.47 34.48 -14.90
CA TRP A 530 17.89 34.03 -13.65
C TRP A 530 18.70 34.55 -12.44
N LYS A 531 20.01 34.31 -12.41
CA LYS A 531 20.91 34.81 -11.34
C LYS A 531 20.80 36.32 -11.16
N LYS A 532 20.68 37.07 -12.25
CA LYS A 532 20.62 38.53 -12.24
C LYS A 532 19.26 39.07 -11.76
N HIS A 533 18.17 38.50 -12.28
CA HIS A 533 16.83 39.07 -12.12
C HIS A 533 16.03 38.39 -11.01
N LEU A 534 16.35 37.17 -10.62
CA LEU A 534 15.69 36.41 -9.55
C LEU A 534 16.74 35.59 -8.74
N PRO A 535 17.72 36.25 -8.09
CA PRO A 535 18.82 35.58 -7.39
C PRO A 535 18.36 34.73 -6.19
N ARG A 536 17.26 35.09 -5.53
CA ARG A 536 16.80 34.35 -4.35
C ARG A 536 16.25 32.98 -4.73
N SER A 537 15.41 32.94 -5.74
CA SER A 537 14.88 31.70 -6.32
C SER A 537 15.97 30.87 -6.98
N TYR A 538 16.98 31.50 -7.60
CA TYR A 538 18.14 30.78 -8.10
C TYR A 538 18.90 30.09 -6.96
N ALA A 539 19.22 30.82 -5.88
CA ALA A 539 19.93 30.26 -4.73
C ALA A 539 19.12 29.17 -4.01
N GLU A 540 17.79 29.33 -3.92
CA GLU A 540 16.88 28.32 -3.37
C GLU A 540 16.89 27.03 -4.20
N VAL A 541 16.79 27.14 -5.53
CA VAL A 541 16.84 25.96 -6.41
C VAL A 541 18.24 25.36 -6.45
N GLU A 542 19.30 26.16 -6.43
CA GLU A 542 20.68 25.66 -6.36
C GLU A 542 20.91 24.87 -5.07
N ALA A 543 20.44 25.38 -3.91
CA ALA A 543 20.51 24.66 -2.65
C ALA A 543 19.75 23.33 -2.72
N HIS A 544 18.53 23.34 -3.28
CA HIS A 544 17.73 22.14 -3.47
C HIS A 544 18.38 21.11 -4.41
N GLN A 545 18.96 21.56 -5.53
CA GLN A 545 19.69 20.68 -6.46
C GLN A 545 20.96 20.12 -5.81
N ARG A 546 21.61 20.89 -4.94
CA ARG A 546 22.78 20.44 -4.18
C ARG A 546 22.41 19.37 -3.15
N GLU A 547 21.31 19.54 -2.43
CA GLU A 547 20.74 18.50 -1.56
C GLU A 547 20.38 17.24 -2.36
N GLY A 548 19.71 17.41 -3.51
CA GLY A 548 19.36 16.30 -4.40
C GLY A 548 20.58 15.57 -4.98
N TYR A 549 21.67 16.29 -5.24
CA TYR A 549 22.96 15.71 -5.63
C TYR A 549 23.55 14.86 -4.52
N TYR A 550 23.60 15.35 -3.28
CA TYR A 550 24.11 14.56 -2.15
C TYR A 550 23.27 13.32 -1.88
N LEU A 551 21.94 13.43 -1.93
CA LEU A 551 21.05 12.28 -1.83
C LEU A 551 21.31 11.29 -2.97
N SER A 552 21.48 11.77 -4.20
CA SER A 552 21.79 10.89 -5.34
C SER A 552 23.15 10.23 -5.20
N LEU A 553 24.13 10.93 -4.63
CA LEU A 553 25.49 10.42 -4.39
C LEU A 553 25.50 9.37 -3.29
N GLU A 554 24.76 9.61 -2.20
CA GLU A 554 24.52 8.66 -1.13
C GLU A 554 23.82 7.41 -1.67
N VAL A 555 22.71 7.55 -2.40
CA VAL A 555 22.03 6.42 -3.05
C VAL A 555 22.97 5.65 -3.98
N ALA A 556 23.75 6.34 -4.83
CA ALA A 556 24.69 5.67 -5.73
C ALA A 556 25.80 4.92 -4.97
N LEU A 557 26.30 5.47 -3.86
CA LEU A 557 27.32 4.86 -3.02
C LEU A 557 26.79 3.77 -2.10
N LEU A 558 25.49 3.74 -1.83
CA LEU A 558 24.87 2.79 -0.91
C LEU A 558 24.04 1.73 -1.65
N ARG A 559 23.75 1.89 -2.95
CA ARG A 559 22.94 0.95 -3.75
C ARG A 559 23.46 -0.50 -3.76
N ILE A 560 24.77 -0.73 -3.63
CA ILE A 560 25.34 -2.11 -3.57
C ILE A 560 25.03 -2.81 -2.24
N LEU A 561 24.53 -2.10 -1.23
CA LEU A 561 24.12 -2.71 0.03
C LEU A 561 23.01 -3.74 -0.10
N ASP A 562 22.25 -3.68 -1.19
CA ASP A 562 21.24 -4.68 -1.48
C ASP A 562 21.82 -6.02 -1.95
N SER A 563 23.12 -6.04 -2.35
CA SER A 563 23.90 -7.19 -2.83
C SER A 563 25.45 -7.00 -2.76
N PRO A 564 26.10 -6.88 -1.57
CA PRO A 564 27.53 -6.55 -1.42
C PRO A 564 28.48 -7.71 -1.72
N ASP A 565 27.94 -8.90 -1.98
CA ASP A 565 28.69 -10.09 -2.35
C ASP A 565 28.45 -10.48 -3.82
N ASP A 566 27.64 -9.73 -4.58
CA ASP A 566 27.46 -9.94 -6.02
C ASP A 566 28.67 -9.34 -6.77
N PRO A 567 29.58 -10.19 -7.28
CA PRO A 567 30.76 -9.72 -7.98
C PRO A 567 30.38 -9.01 -9.28
N ASP A 568 29.26 -9.35 -9.92
CA ASP A 568 28.87 -8.75 -11.19
C ASP A 568 28.38 -7.30 -11.01
N LEU A 569 27.71 -6.98 -9.90
CA LEU A 569 27.33 -5.60 -9.53
C LEU A 569 28.52 -4.74 -9.11
N ILE A 570 29.53 -5.36 -8.49
CA ILE A 570 30.73 -4.69 -7.97
C ILE A 570 31.83 -4.58 -9.05
N GLN A 571 31.83 -5.47 -10.06
CA GLN A 571 32.86 -5.53 -11.10
C GLN A 571 32.52 -4.76 -12.38
N ASP A 572 31.28 -4.34 -12.61
CA ASP A 572 30.88 -3.70 -13.88
C ASP A 572 30.83 -2.16 -13.78
N ARG A 573 31.66 -1.48 -14.59
CA ARG A 573 31.68 -0.06 -15.08
C ARG A 573 31.43 1.12 -14.12
N HIS A 574 30.95 0.90 -12.91
CA HIS A 574 30.40 1.92 -12.01
C HIS A 574 31.25 2.17 -10.77
N TYR A 575 32.20 1.28 -10.44
CA TYR A 575 33.00 1.42 -9.22
C TYR A 575 34.52 1.26 -9.42
N ARG A 576 35.28 1.97 -8.59
CA ARG A 576 36.73 1.94 -8.44
C ARG A 576 37.06 1.36 -7.06
N GLU A 577 38.10 0.54 -6.98
CA GLU A 577 38.56 -0.10 -5.72
C GLU A 577 37.46 -0.93 -4.99
N PRO A 578 36.91 -1.98 -5.63
CA PRO A 578 35.74 -2.72 -5.13
C PRO A 578 35.90 -3.25 -3.70
N ASP A 579 37.05 -3.87 -3.36
CA ASP A 579 37.30 -4.40 -2.02
C ASP A 579 37.34 -3.28 -0.95
N ALA A 580 37.94 -2.14 -1.29
CA ALA A 580 38.03 -0.99 -0.39
C ALA A 580 36.69 -0.28 -0.23
N TYR A 581 35.89 -0.27 -1.30
CA TYR A 581 34.51 0.19 -1.28
C TYR A 581 33.65 -0.69 -0.36
N VAL A 582 33.67 -2.02 -0.50
CA VAL A 582 32.95 -2.95 0.38
C VAL A 582 33.35 -2.76 1.84
N ALA A 583 34.65 -2.61 2.12
CA ALA A 583 35.14 -2.33 3.47
C ALA A 583 34.65 -0.97 4.00
N TRP A 584 34.62 0.07 3.16
CA TRP A 584 34.10 1.38 3.53
C TRP A 584 32.60 1.31 3.84
N VAL A 585 31.81 0.71 2.96
CA VAL A 585 30.37 0.48 3.12
C VAL A 585 30.07 -0.22 4.45
N ARG A 586 30.76 -1.35 4.73
CA ARG A 586 30.63 -2.09 6.01
C ARG A 586 31.06 -1.29 7.24
N SER A 587 31.90 -0.26 7.07
CA SER A 587 32.37 0.59 8.17
C SER A 587 31.44 1.77 8.47
N VAL A 588 30.66 2.20 7.47
CA VAL A 588 29.69 3.29 7.63
C VAL A 588 28.31 2.76 8.01
N GLU A 589 28.01 1.51 7.70
CA GLU A 589 26.79 0.83 8.10
C GLU A 589 26.86 0.11 9.44
N ARG A 590 25.71 0.00 10.11
CA ARG A 590 25.49 -0.87 11.28
C ARG A 590 24.35 -1.83 10.97
N PRO A 591 24.28 -3.00 11.66
CA PRO A 591 23.13 -3.89 11.51
C PRO A 591 21.83 -3.12 11.71
N ALA A 592 21.04 -3.06 10.63
CA ALA A 592 19.73 -2.43 10.64
C ALA A 592 18.77 -3.20 11.54
N ALA A 593 17.79 -2.50 12.08
CA ALA A 593 16.64 -3.12 12.73
C ALA A 593 15.38 -2.40 12.26
N THR A 594 14.33 -3.16 11.98
CA THR A 594 13.01 -2.60 11.72
C THR A 594 12.19 -2.69 13.00
N SER A 595 11.69 -1.53 13.44
CA SER A 595 10.78 -1.43 14.57
C SER A 595 9.33 -1.40 14.10
N PHE A 596 8.49 -2.09 14.85
CA PHE A 596 7.06 -2.15 14.63
C PHE A 596 6.38 -1.62 15.89
N THR A 597 5.54 -0.60 15.74
CA THR A 597 4.74 -0.03 16.82
C THR A 597 3.28 -0.28 16.52
N VAL A 598 2.63 -1.09 17.35
CA VAL A 598 1.20 -1.35 17.29
C VAL A 598 0.48 -0.26 18.06
N VAL A 599 -0.33 0.50 17.33
CA VAL A 599 -1.16 1.56 17.89
C VAL A 599 -2.59 1.08 17.88
N ARG A 600 -3.26 1.17 19.02
CA ARG A 600 -4.69 0.89 19.18
C ARG A 600 -5.31 2.11 19.84
N GLN A 601 -6.32 2.68 19.20
CA GLN A 601 -7.06 3.82 19.73
C GLN A 601 -6.14 4.99 20.08
N GLY A 602 -5.06 5.19 19.32
CA GLY A 602 -4.09 6.25 19.56
C GLY A 602 -3.08 6.00 20.68
N ALA A 603 -3.17 4.87 21.37
CA ALA A 603 -2.16 4.45 22.33
C ALA A 603 -1.25 3.39 21.72
N GLU A 604 0.05 3.50 21.97
CA GLU A 604 0.98 2.39 21.75
C GLU A 604 0.60 1.25 22.70
N VAL A 605 0.27 0.09 22.13
CA VAL A 605 -0.06 -1.12 22.90
C VAL A 605 1.03 -2.17 22.85
N ALA A 606 1.90 -2.11 21.83
CA ALA A 606 3.08 -2.95 21.74
C ALA A 606 4.11 -2.32 20.82
N SER A 607 5.39 -2.62 21.08
CA SER A 607 6.47 -2.36 20.15
C SER A 607 7.47 -3.51 20.18
N PHE A 608 8.07 -3.80 19.03
CA PHE A 608 9.13 -4.80 18.90
C PHE A 608 10.06 -4.47 17.73
N GLU A 609 11.25 -5.06 17.77
CA GLU A 609 12.30 -4.89 16.76
C GLU A 609 12.61 -6.24 16.11
N VAL A 610 12.90 -6.22 14.82
CA VAL A 610 13.38 -7.39 14.06
C VAL A 610 14.74 -7.04 13.43
N PRO A 611 15.77 -7.92 13.54
CA PRO A 611 17.08 -7.66 12.95
C PRO A 611 17.05 -7.66 11.42
N GLY A 612 17.49 -6.58 10.80
CA GLY A 612 17.51 -6.37 9.35
C GLY A 612 16.78 -5.09 8.93
N TYR A 613 16.87 -4.75 7.65
CA TYR A 613 16.21 -3.59 7.07
C TYR A 613 15.00 -4.02 6.27
N CYS A 614 13.82 -3.51 6.58
CA CYS A 614 12.67 -3.64 5.70
C CYS A 614 12.72 -2.49 4.68
N PHE A 615 12.90 -2.79 3.39
CA PHE A 615 12.81 -1.79 2.33
C PHE A 615 11.35 -1.30 2.23
N LEU A 616 11.13 -0.05 2.64
CA LEU A 616 9.82 0.61 2.68
C LEU A 616 9.62 1.59 1.51
N GLY A 617 10.43 1.50 0.46
CA GLY A 617 10.39 2.42 -0.68
C GLY A 617 9.00 2.63 -1.29
N LYS A 618 8.85 3.78 -1.99
CA LYS A 618 7.67 4.08 -2.80
C LYS A 618 7.51 2.99 -3.85
N PRO A 619 6.33 2.37 -3.96
CA PRO A 619 6.14 1.25 -4.86
C PRO A 619 6.39 1.69 -6.31
N SER A 620 7.29 0.99 -7.01
CA SER A 620 7.59 1.27 -8.41
C SER A 620 6.69 0.48 -9.37
N SER A 621 6.05 -0.57 -8.86
CA SER A 621 5.13 -1.43 -9.60
C SER A 621 3.93 -1.90 -8.75
N ASP A 622 2.81 -2.22 -9.41
CA ASP A 622 1.52 -2.61 -8.82
C ASP A 622 1.54 -3.93 -8.02
N LEU A 623 2.68 -4.63 -7.97
CA LEU A 623 2.94 -5.87 -7.22
C LEU A 623 3.45 -5.64 -5.77
N GLU A 624 3.74 -4.40 -5.37
CA GLU A 624 4.58 -4.11 -4.20
C GLU A 624 3.80 -3.80 -2.91
N GLN A 625 3.28 -4.85 -2.24
CA GLN A 625 3.12 -4.81 -0.78
C GLN A 625 4.53 -4.95 -0.16
N GLY A 626 5.25 -3.82 -0.08
CA GLY A 626 6.66 -3.82 0.30
C GLY A 626 6.95 -4.53 1.61
N GLY A 627 7.85 -5.53 1.55
CA GLY A 627 8.59 -6.17 2.65
C GLY A 627 7.79 -6.78 3.81
N VAL A 628 6.50 -6.51 3.96
CA VAL A 628 5.70 -6.90 5.13
C VAL A 628 4.28 -7.27 4.69
N SER A 629 3.86 -8.50 5.00
CA SER A 629 2.45 -8.90 5.02
C SER A 629 2.01 -9.03 6.48
N LEU A 630 0.98 -8.31 6.91
CA LEU A 630 0.57 -8.31 8.32
C LEU A 630 -0.94 -8.44 8.51
N ARG A 631 -1.33 -8.99 9.67
CA ARG A 631 -2.71 -9.14 10.09
C ARG A 631 -2.81 -9.06 11.62
N MET A 632 -3.80 -8.33 12.12
CA MET A 632 -4.11 -8.33 13.55
C MET A 632 -5.53 -8.82 13.76
N ARG A 633 -5.70 -9.79 14.66
CA ARG A 633 -7.01 -10.37 14.98
C ARG A 633 -7.04 -10.82 16.42
N ASP A 634 -8.15 -10.54 17.10
CA ASP A 634 -8.36 -10.91 18.50
C ASP A 634 -7.19 -10.42 19.41
N GLY A 635 -6.60 -9.27 19.08
CA GLY A 635 -5.44 -8.70 19.77
C GLY A 635 -4.08 -9.32 19.44
N ILE A 636 -4.04 -10.35 18.60
CA ILE A 636 -2.81 -11.00 18.14
C ILE A 636 -2.37 -10.34 16.84
N LEU A 637 -1.18 -9.74 16.83
CA LEU A 637 -0.52 -9.32 15.60
C LEU A 637 0.31 -10.47 15.05
N SER A 638 0.14 -10.75 13.77
CA SER A 638 1.04 -11.61 13.00
C SER A 638 1.55 -10.84 11.80
N ALA A 639 2.86 -10.87 11.57
CA ALA A 639 3.51 -10.23 10.44
C ALA A 639 4.51 -11.20 9.83
N VAL A 640 4.49 -11.32 8.50
CA VAL A 640 5.55 -11.91 7.71
C VAL A 640 6.38 -10.76 7.18
N VAL A 641 7.66 -10.73 7.54
CA VAL A 641 8.59 -9.67 7.22
C VAL A 641 9.71 -10.26 6.37
N VAL A 642 9.95 -9.68 5.20
CA VAL A 642 11.19 -9.83 4.45
C VAL A 642 12.10 -8.71 4.86
N LEU A 643 13.28 -9.11 5.32
CA LEU A 643 14.33 -8.17 5.63
C LEU A 643 15.37 -8.26 4.53
N ALA A 644 15.63 -7.09 3.94
CA ALA A 644 16.78 -6.85 3.10
C ALA A 644 18.04 -7.26 3.87
N GLN A 645 19.00 -7.71 3.07
CA GLN A 645 20.23 -8.39 3.40
C GLN A 645 20.84 -8.02 4.76
N VAL A 646 21.20 -9.05 5.53
CA VAL A 646 22.27 -8.90 6.51
C VAL A 646 23.58 -8.94 5.71
N PRO A 647 24.49 -7.96 5.86
CA PRO A 647 25.76 -7.97 5.13
C PRO A 647 26.48 -9.32 5.25
N GLY A 648 26.85 -9.94 4.10
CA GLY A 648 27.52 -11.24 4.04
C GLY A 648 26.65 -12.46 3.67
N HIS A 649 25.42 -12.26 3.18
CA HIS A 649 24.52 -13.34 2.76
C HIS A 649 23.84 -13.03 1.41
N GLU A 650 23.96 -13.92 0.42
CA GLU A 650 23.32 -13.82 -0.90
C GLU A 650 21.78 -14.03 -0.88
N GLU A 651 21.18 -14.24 0.29
CA GLU A 651 19.77 -14.64 0.44
C GLU A 651 18.99 -13.64 1.31
N LYS A 652 17.76 -13.31 0.90
CA LYS A 652 16.82 -12.54 1.73
C LYS A 652 16.15 -13.45 2.73
N ARG A 653 16.07 -13.00 3.99
CA ARG A 653 15.51 -13.80 5.09
C ARG A 653 14.07 -13.41 5.36
N PHE A 654 13.24 -14.43 5.54
CA PHE A 654 11.84 -14.29 5.87
C PHE A 654 11.62 -14.60 7.34
N TYR A 655 10.90 -13.73 8.02
CA TYR A 655 10.57 -13.89 9.43
C TYR A 655 9.06 -13.87 9.63
N LEU A 656 8.56 -14.83 10.40
CA LEU A 656 7.25 -14.73 11.00
C LEU A 656 7.40 -14.11 12.38
N VAL A 657 6.84 -12.93 12.54
CA VAL A 657 6.69 -12.27 13.82
C VAL A 657 5.27 -12.45 14.31
N ARG A 658 5.13 -12.92 15.55
CA ARG A 658 3.84 -13.04 16.22
C ARG A 658 3.92 -12.35 17.57
N ALA A 659 3.08 -11.35 17.78
CA ALA A 659 2.93 -10.66 19.05
C ALA A 659 1.56 -11.01 19.65
N VAL A 660 1.58 -11.64 20.82
CA VAL A 660 0.39 -12.13 21.53
C VAL A 660 0.28 -11.41 22.87
N PRO A 661 -0.89 -10.86 23.25
CA PRO A 661 -1.13 -10.35 24.60
C PRO A 661 -0.75 -11.39 25.68
N LYS A 662 -0.05 -10.99 26.76
CA LYS A 662 0.38 -11.93 27.82
C LYS A 662 -0.75 -12.67 28.54
N ASP A 663 -1.96 -12.14 28.44
CA ASP A 663 -3.18 -12.67 29.03
C ASP A 663 -3.93 -13.66 28.13
N LEU A 664 -3.45 -13.88 26.90
CA LEU A 664 -3.86 -14.92 25.96
C LEU A 664 -2.83 -16.05 25.91
#